data_AF-A0A5C5ZX10-F1
#
_entry.id   AF-A0A5C5ZX10-F1
#
_cell.length_a   1.000
_cell.length_b   1.000
_cell.length_c   1.000
_cell.angle_alpha   90.00
_cell.angle_beta   90.00
_cell.angle_gamma   90.00
#
_symmetry.space_group_name_H-M   'P 1'
#
loop_
_entity.id
_entity.type
_entity.pdbx_description
1 polymer ?
#
loop_
_entity_poly.entity_id
_entity_poly.type
_entity_poly.pdbx_seq_one_letter_code
_entity_poly.pdbx_strand_id
1 'polypeptide(L)'
;MDRLWQALAEHPGQRTIVFCCSRRHAVFARDWLRAKGVSSAAVFSGEGGDSYGRSLEQLREGKLETLCVVDMFNEGLDVPAVDRVVMLRPTESKVVFLQQLGRGLRASVGKTRLLVIEFVGNHRIFAQRMLHLLSLSGDTASWSDLRKWLGGAEPVLPAGCLLDVELDAIDVLKQFLPTGATASVEAYRGMRDELGRRPMPAELIARGYNPGTISRSAGSWFEFVAEEGDLDELEQQVVASLKDWLKTVETTSLNKSYKMVVLRALLDQSAFFESVELPQFAKQCRRYMLEHPILQRDLLQGNHAVDHHNASDEEWTAWWIQWPIDRWLDEQNGQRWFTRKGDRFGLSIECAEELRPDLEAMTEELVDGRLARYIQSKRLKEVSINELSFTGKVSHTSGRPILFVPTETQQPGRPVGPTDVQLPDGSVWTFKFVKVACNVAHPVGQSKNQLPDLLRRWFGKDAGLPGTDFHVRFDMEDGSWRVEPVEASVVSEESPETQETAAQGFGAMLQPSIANSAKFTTHVPVYDLVAAAGTFGEEGIPEEIGWVEVAGHKLKPGMFAARVVGESMQPRIPSGSVCLFRPCPTGSRQGRLVLVQLNTHADPEDGGRYTVKRYHSTKRAADDSWEHQSIELQPLNPEYPPIEVDEHVASDLRVLGEFLEVLDASL
;
A
#
# COMPACT_ATOMS: atom_id res chain seq x y z
N MET A 1 10.66 -1.95 28.52
CA MET A 1 11.88 -1.54 29.26
C MET A 1 12.99 -2.57 29.16
N ASP A 2 12.72 -3.88 29.21
CA ASP A 2 13.80 -4.88 29.11
C ASP A 2 14.52 -4.88 27.76
N ARG A 3 13.79 -4.75 26.64
CA ARG A 3 14.39 -4.53 25.30
C ARG A 3 15.29 -3.28 25.26
N LEU A 4 14.87 -2.20 25.92
CA LEU A 4 15.70 -0.99 26.06
C LEU A 4 17.02 -1.33 26.76
N TRP A 5 16.96 -2.07 27.86
CA TRP A 5 18.16 -2.43 28.60
C TRP A 5 19.12 -3.31 27.80
N GLN A 6 18.61 -4.28 27.06
CA GLN A 6 19.41 -5.09 26.15
C GLN A 6 20.13 -4.21 25.13
N ALA A 7 19.40 -3.34 24.43
CA ALA A 7 19.98 -2.42 23.44
C ALA A 7 21.01 -1.46 24.06
N LEU A 8 20.77 -0.94 25.28
CA LEU A 8 21.72 -0.06 25.97
C LEU A 8 23.00 -0.80 26.39
N ALA A 9 22.91 -2.10 26.69
CA ALA A 9 24.04 -2.95 27.06
C ALA A 9 24.86 -3.40 25.83
N GLU A 10 24.19 -3.77 24.74
CA GLU A 10 24.82 -4.14 23.47
C GLU A 10 25.51 -2.95 22.79
N HIS A 11 24.96 -1.76 22.98
CA HIS A 11 25.47 -0.54 22.39
C HIS A 11 25.79 0.53 23.44
N PRO A 12 26.93 0.44 24.13
CA PRO A 12 27.31 1.39 25.17
C PRO A 12 27.49 2.80 24.60
N GLY A 13 27.03 3.80 25.35
CA GLY A 13 27.18 5.22 25.06
C GLY A 13 27.40 6.00 26.35
N GLN A 14 28.10 7.13 26.28
CA GLN A 14 28.46 7.91 27.47
C GLN A 14 27.38 8.94 27.84
N ARG A 15 26.69 9.49 26.83
CA ARG A 15 25.74 10.60 27.02
C ARG A 15 24.49 10.34 26.20
N THR A 16 23.44 9.90 26.90
CA THR A 16 22.19 9.44 26.32
C THR A 16 21.07 10.44 26.53
N ILE A 17 20.30 10.72 25.47
CA ILE A 17 19.00 11.38 25.58
C ILE A 17 17.90 10.36 25.27
N VAL A 18 16.90 10.27 26.14
CA VAL A 18 15.74 9.40 25.99
C VAL A 18 14.49 10.25 25.82
N PHE A 19 13.88 10.23 24.63
CA PHE A 19 12.63 10.92 24.36
C PHE A 19 11.43 10.08 24.77
N CYS A 20 10.69 10.53 25.78
CA CYS A 20 9.54 9.84 26.36
C CYS A 20 8.21 10.42 25.87
N CYS A 21 7.15 9.61 25.89
CA CYS A 21 5.81 9.99 25.39
C CYS A 21 5.00 10.86 26.37
N SER A 22 5.34 10.87 27.67
CA SER A 22 4.64 11.67 28.68
C SER A 22 5.53 11.94 29.88
N ARG A 23 5.18 12.97 30.66
CA ARG A 23 5.90 13.33 31.90
C ARG A 23 6.02 12.14 32.85
N ARG A 24 4.93 11.39 33.02
CA ARG A 24 4.91 10.16 33.84
C ARG A 24 5.87 9.11 33.29
N HIS A 25 5.93 8.94 31.97
CA HIS A 25 6.87 8.01 31.34
C HIS A 25 8.33 8.44 31.55
N ALA A 26 8.65 9.74 31.47
CA ALA A 26 10.02 10.21 31.75
C ALA A 26 10.46 9.94 33.19
N VAL A 27 9.58 10.17 34.17
CA VAL A 27 9.83 9.83 35.57
C VAL A 27 10.06 8.33 35.73
N PHE A 28 9.17 7.52 35.15
CA PHE A 28 9.28 6.06 35.19
C PHE A 28 10.59 5.56 34.57
N ALA A 29 10.93 6.02 33.36
CA ALA A 29 12.15 5.62 32.66
C ALA A 29 13.41 5.98 33.47
N ARG A 30 13.46 7.19 34.04
CA ARG A 30 14.54 7.62 34.93
C ARG A 30 14.70 6.69 36.13
N ASP A 31 13.61 6.42 36.84
CA ASP A 31 13.66 5.63 38.08
C ASP A 31 14.03 4.18 37.78
N TRP A 32 13.52 3.64 36.67
CA TRP A 32 13.88 2.32 36.18
C TRP A 32 15.38 2.22 35.85
N LEU A 33 15.94 3.21 35.13
CA LEU A 33 17.36 3.25 34.79
C LEU A 33 18.26 3.42 36.03
N ARG A 34 17.85 4.27 36.98
CA ARG A 34 18.55 4.42 38.28
C ARG A 34 18.58 3.11 39.05
N ALA A 35 17.49 2.34 39.07
CA ALA A 35 17.44 1.04 39.71
C ALA A 35 18.41 0.01 39.08
N LYS A 36 18.81 0.23 37.82
CA LYS A 36 19.85 -0.55 37.12
C LYS A 36 21.26 0.05 37.26
N GLY A 37 21.43 1.11 38.04
CA GLY A 37 22.71 1.74 38.30
C GLY A 37 23.12 2.84 37.31
N VAL A 38 22.23 3.25 36.38
CA VAL A 38 22.52 4.31 35.40
C VAL A 38 22.16 5.68 35.96
N SER A 39 23.12 6.59 35.99
CA SER A 39 22.89 7.96 36.45
C SER A 39 21.96 8.71 35.50
N SER A 40 20.72 8.95 35.94
CA SER A 40 19.64 9.45 35.07
C SER A 40 18.85 10.60 35.71
N ALA A 41 18.33 11.53 34.91
CA ALA A 41 17.39 12.58 35.36
C ALA A 41 16.20 12.71 34.39
N ALA A 42 15.03 13.13 34.89
CA ALA A 42 13.82 13.34 34.09
C ALA A 42 13.52 14.83 33.98
N VAL A 43 13.57 15.39 32.77
CA VAL A 43 13.47 16.84 32.55
C VAL A 43 12.28 17.15 31.64
N PHE A 44 11.30 17.88 32.18
CA PHE A 44 10.09 18.32 31.49
C PHE A 44 9.50 19.58 32.16
N SER A 45 8.56 20.25 31.50
CA SER A 45 7.90 21.45 32.01
C SER A 45 6.91 21.11 33.14
N GLY A 46 6.72 22.01 34.11
CA GLY A 46 5.79 21.81 35.23
C GLY A 46 6.39 21.08 36.44
N GLU A 47 5.54 20.74 37.42
CA GLU A 47 5.98 20.10 38.67
C GLU A 47 6.37 18.63 38.49
N GLY A 48 7.30 18.15 39.32
CA GLY A 48 7.72 16.74 39.38
C GLY A 48 8.94 16.38 38.50
N GLY A 49 9.45 17.32 37.71
CA GLY A 49 10.70 17.14 36.93
C GLY A 49 11.96 17.50 37.73
N ASP A 50 13.08 16.89 37.35
CA ASP A 50 14.42 17.29 37.78
C ASP A 50 14.82 18.64 37.14
N SER A 51 15.72 19.38 37.81
CA SER A 51 16.15 20.70 37.35
C SER A 51 16.82 20.64 35.98
N TYR A 52 16.29 21.37 34.99
CA TYR A 52 16.84 21.46 33.64
C TYR A 52 18.32 21.87 33.64
N GLY A 53 18.64 23.03 34.25
CA GLY A 53 19.99 23.60 34.19
C GLY A 53 21.03 22.69 34.86
N ARG A 54 20.71 22.17 36.04
CA ARG A 54 21.62 21.29 36.79
C ARG A 54 21.83 19.96 36.09
N SER A 55 20.76 19.33 35.58
CA SER A 55 20.87 18.03 34.91
C SER A 55 21.64 18.14 33.60
N LEU A 56 21.47 19.26 32.89
CA LEU A 56 22.21 19.54 31.66
C LEU A 56 23.71 19.72 31.92
N GLU A 57 24.08 20.46 32.96
CA GLU A 57 25.47 20.65 33.36
C GLU A 57 26.12 19.33 33.80
N GLN A 58 25.41 18.52 34.59
CA GLN A 58 25.88 17.19 34.98
C GLN A 58 26.08 16.25 33.78
N LEU A 59 25.21 16.32 32.77
CA LEU A 59 25.39 15.55 31.52
C LEU A 59 26.63 16.02 30.74
N ARG A 60 26.86 17.35 30.68
CA ARG A 60 28.06 17.91 30.02
C ARG A 60 29.34 17.45 30.72
N GLU A 61 29.36 17.47 32.05
CA GLU A 61 30.50 17.04 32.88
C GLU A 61 30.68 15.51 32.93
N GLY A 62 29.74 14.73 32.39
CA GLY A 62 29.77 13.26 32.46
C GLY A 62 29.43 12.69 33.86
N LYS A 63 28.86 13.50 34.75
CA LYS A 63 28.33 13.07 36.06
C LYS A 63 26.94 12.45 35.95
N LEU A 64 26.26 12.71 34.83
CA LEU A 64 24.98 12.13 34.46
C LEU A 64 25.17 11.44 33.11
N GLU A 65 24.68 10.22 32.98
CA GLU A 65 24.74 9.44 31.74
C GLU A 65 23.50 9.64 30.88
N THR A 66 22.32 9.82 31.50
CA THR A 66 21.05 9.82 30.77
C THR A 66 20.10 10.97 31.16
N LEU A 67 19.52 11.63 30.16
CA LEU A 67 18.38 12.54 30.32
C LEU A 67 17.12 11.95 29.70
N CYS A 68 16.08 11.73 30.51
CA CYS A 68 14.73 11.33 30.07
C CYS A 68 13.87 12.58 29.89
N VAL A 69 13.31 12.82 28.71
CA VAL A 69 12.78 14.13 28.33
C VAL A 69 11.42 14.08 27.64
N VAL A 70 10.58 15.10 27.84
CA VAL A 70 9.24 15.23 27.24
C VAL A 70 9.01 16.69 26.84
N ASP A 71 8.80 16.93 25.54
CA ASP A 71 8.37 18.19 24.88
C ASP A 71 9.19 19.47 25.16
N MET A 72 9.98 19.52 26.23
CA MET A 72 11.13 20.39 26.33
C MET A 72 12.20 19.86 25.39
N PHE A 73 13.05 20.73 24.87
CA PHE A 73 14.06 20.43 23.83
C PHE A 73 13.56 20.43 22.37
N ASN A 74 12.45 21.09 22.01
CA ASN A 74 12.23 21.50 20.61
C ASN A 74 12.93 22.84 20.26
N GLU A 75 13.33 23.62 21.27
CA GLU A 75 14.20 24.80 21.16
C GLU A 75 15.27 24.75 22.27
N GLY A 76 16.52 25.12 21.97
CA GLY A 76 17.53 25.46 22.99
C GLY A 76 18.44 24.36 23.60
N LEU A 77 18.37 23.08 23.18
CA LEU A 77 19.37 22.09 23.64
C LEU A 77 20.67 22.17 22.83
N ASP A 78 21.74 22.66 23.45
CA ASP A 78 23.10 22.58 22.91
C ASP A 78 23.98 21.69 23.79
N VAL A 79 24.03 20.39 23.45
CA VAL A 79 24.99 19.43 24.02
C VAL A 79 25.65 18.68 22.87
N PRO A 80 26.73 19.21 22.29
CA PRO A 80 27.42 18.57 21.16
C PRO A 80 27.91 17.14 21.49
N ALA A 81 28.16 16.87 22.77
CA ALA A 81 28.76 15.63 23.25
C ALA A 81 27.78 14.44 23.36
N VAL A 82 26.48 14.61 23.07
CA VAL A 82 25.52 13.50 23.05
C VAL A 82 25.92 12.49 21.99
N ASP A 83 26.12 11.23 22.38
CA ASP A 83 26.55 10.14 21.50
C ASP A 83 25.48 9.07 21.31
N ARG A 84 24.40 9.09 22.11
CA ARG A 84 23.26 8.19 21.97
C ARG A 84 21.93 8.90 22.14
N VAL A 85 21.00 8.63 21.22
CA VAL A 85 19.61 9.09 21.29
C VAL A 85 18.69 7.87 21.29
N VAL A 86 17.76 7.83 22.22
CA VAL A 86 16.75 6.77 22.35
C VAL A 86 15.38 7.40 22.15
N MET A 87 14.61 6.85 21.22
CA MET A 87 13.25 7.29 20.92
C MET A 87 12.24 6.27 21.48
N LEU A 88 11.59 6.63 22.60
CA LEU A 88 10.53 5.83 23.25
C LEU A 88 9.13 6.44 23.06
N ARG A 89 8.95 7.27 22.02
CA ARG A 89 7.67 7.90 21.71
C ARG A 89 7.34 7.76 20.22
N PRO A 90 6.04 7.61 19.88
CA PRO A 90 5.58 7.76 18.51
C PRO A 90 5.62 9.25 18.12
N THR A 91 6.78 9.76 17.73
CA THR A 91 6.92 11.05 17.04
C THR A 91 6.34 10.95 15.62
N GLU A 92 5.10 11.38 15.43
CA GLU A 92 4.42 11.34 14.12
C GLU A 92 4.96 12.39 13.15
N SER A 93 5.29 13.58 13.66
CA SER A 93 5.78 14.69 12.84
C SER A 93 7.21 14.46 12.35
N LYS A 94 7.38 14.46 11.02
CA LYS A 94 8.69 14.49 10.32
C LYS A 94 9.61 15.59 10.88
N VAL A 95 9.06 16.79 11.04
CA VAL A 95 9.81 17.97 11.49
C VAL A 95 10.35 17.74 12.89
N VAL A 96 9.49 17.28 13.82
CA VAL A 96 9.90 17.01 15.20
C VAL A 96 10.94 15.87 15.25
N PHE A 97 10.75 14.81 14.46
CA PHE A 97 11.70 13.70 14.37
C PHE A 97 13.09 14.18 13.91
N LEU A 98 13.16 14.94 12.81
CA LEU A 98 14.42 15.49 12.29
C LEU A 98 15.06 16.49 13.25
N GLN A 99 14.26 17.29 13.97
CA GLN A 99 14.78 18.18 15.01
C GLN A 99 15.39 17.40 16.19
N GLN A 100 14.73 16.33 16.64
CA GLN A 100 15.24 15.46 17.70
C GLN A 100 16.54 14.76 17.28
N LEU A 101 16.57 14.20 16.06
CA LEU A 101 17.75 13.57 15.47
C LEU A 101 18.91 14.57 15.32
N GLY A 102 18.63 15.76 14.77
CA GLY A 102 19.62 16.80 14.50
C GLY A 102 20.39 17.27 15.73
N ARG A 103 19.80 17.18 16.93
CA ARG A 103 20.49 17.51 18.19
C ARG A 103 21.64 16.56 18.49
N GLY A 104 21.46 15.29 18.19
CA GLY A 104 22.50 14.29 18.31
C GLY A 104 23.55 14.38 17.21
N LEU A 105 23.32 15.08 16.09
CA LEU A 105 24.26 15.06 14.95
C LEU A 105 25.40 16.08 15.06
N ARG A 106 25.40 16.96 16.06
CA ARG A 106 26.48 17.94 16.25
C ARG A 106 27.82 17.25 16.53
N ALA A 107 28.87 17.69 15.83
CA ALA A 107 30.23 17.19 16.06
C ALA A 107 30.77 17.68 17.41
N SER A 108 31.56 16.84 18.08
CA SER A 108 32.22 17.16 19.35
C SER A 108 33.53 16.39 19.49
N VAL A 109 34.46 16.94 20.26
CA VAL A 109 35.75 16.29 20.54
C VAL A 109 35.51 14.97 21.27
N GLY A 110 36.08 13.88 20.76
CA GLY A 110 35.93 12.54 21.32
C GLY A 110 34.67 11.78 20.87
N LYS A 111 33.79 12.40 20.08
CA LYS A 111 32.61 11.76 19.52
C LYS A 111 32.87 11.30 18.08
N THR A 112 32.81 9.99 17.85
CA THR A 112 33.06 9.37 16.54
C THR A 112 31.77 9.12 15.74
N ARG A 113 30.65 8.90 16.43
CA ARG A 113 29.33 8.66 15.83
C ARG A 113 28.21 9.07 16.77
N LEU A 114 27.01 9.23 16.21
CA LEU A 114 25.76 9.24 16.97
C LEU A 114 25.09 7.87 16.75
N LEU A 115 24.71 7.20 17.83
CA LEU A 115 23.81 6.05 17.76
C LEU A 115 22.37 6.49 18.06
N VAL A 116 21.44 6.08 17.20
CA VAL A 116 20.01 6.32 17.39
C VAL A 116 19.33 4.97 17.55
N ILE A 117 18.63 4.79 18.67
CA ILE A 117 17.87 3.58 18.96
C ILE A 117 16.40 3.96 18.99
N GLU A 118 15.62 3.39 18.08
CA GLU A 118 14.18 3.60 18.02
C GLU A 118 13.47 2.28 18.28
N PHE A 119 12.52 2.29 19.21
CA PHE A 119 11.68 1.13 19.48
C PHE A 119 10.43 1.20 18.62
N VAL A 120 10.29 0.22 17.72
CA VAL A 120 9.14 0.09 16.83
C VAL A 120 7.90 -0.22 17.66
N GLY A 121 6.90 0.65 17.57
CA GLY A 121 5.60 0.45 18.22
C GLY A 121 4.45 0.71 17.25
N ASN A 122 4.43 1.91 16.65
CA ASN A 122 3.51 2.23 15.55
C ASN A 122 4.23 2.01 14.21
N HIS A 123 3.91 0.90 13.54
CA HIS A 123 4.55 0.44 12.31
C HIS A 123 4.40 1.44 11.14
N ARG A 124 3.30 2.21 11.09
CA ARG A 124 3.04 3.15 9.98
C ARG A 124 3.90 4.40 10.09
N ILE A 125 4.01 4.96 11.30
CA ILE A 125 4.93 6.07 11.59
C ILE A 125 6.37 5.63 11.34
N PHE A 126 6.72 4.41 11.75
CA PHE A 126 8.06 3.87 11.54
C PHE A 126 8.42 3.77 10.05
N ALA A 127 7.51 3.26 9.22
CA ALA A 127 7.70 3.17 7.77
C ALA A 127 7.89 4.55 7.13
N GLN A 128 7.11 5.56 7.53
CA GLN A 128 7.27 6.94 7.07
C GLN A 128 8.61 7.55 7.50
N ARG A 129 9.11 7.26 8.70
CA ARG A 129 10.44 7.70 9.14
C ARG A 129 11.56 7.06 8.33
N MET A 130 11.44 5.78 7.99
CA MET A 130 12.41 5.11 7.12
C MET A 130 12.46 5.79 5.75
N LEU A 131 11.31 6.14 5.17
CA LEU A 131 11.29 6.97 3.95
C LEU A 131 12.02 8.29 4.12
N HIS A 132 11.78 9.00 5.22
CA HIS A 132 12.47 10.26 5.48
C HIS A 132 13.99 10.08 5.55
N LEU A 133 14.47 9.03 6.22
CA LEU A 133 15.91 8.74 6.32
C LEU A 133 16.51 8.37 4.95
N LEU A 134 15.80 7.56 4.16
CA LEU A 134 16.22 7.22 2.79
C LEU A 134 16.27 8.45 1.88
N SER A 135 15.38 9.43 2.08
CA SER A 135 15.39 10.67 1.29
C SER A 135 16.55 11.63 1.60
N LEU A 136 17.36 11.37 2.63
CA LEU A 136 18.49 12.26 3.00
C LEU A 136 19.61 12.28 1.96
N SER A 137 19.65 11.30 1.05
CA SER A 137 20.69 11.15 0.02
C SER A 137 20.45 11.97 -1.25
N GLY A 138 19.35 12.72 -1.33
CA GLY A 138 19.08 13.68 -2.42
C GLY A 138 17.97 13.28 -3.38
N ASP A 139 17.57 12.01 -3.40
CA ASP A 139 16.39 11.56 -4.16
C ASP A 139 15.15 11.50 -3.25
N THR A 140 13.97 11.79 -3.80
CA THR A 140 12.71 11.56 -3.09
C THR A 140 12.50 10.07 -2.92
N ALA A 141 12.79 9.54 -1.73
CA ALA A 141 12.53 8.13 -1.43
C ALA A 141 11.03 7.81 -1.51
N SER A 142 10.71 6.71 -2.19
CA SER A 142 9.34 6.22 -2.35
C SER A 142 9.10 4.97 -1.53
N TRP A 143 7.82 4.61 -1.33
CA TRP A 143 7.43 3.33 -0.75
C TRP A 143 8.06 2.14 -1.49
N SER A 144 8.37 2.30 -2.79
CA SER A 144 9.02 1.26 -3.57
C SER A 144 10.49 1.07 -3.21
N ASP A 145 11.20 2.15 -2.89
CA ASP A 145 12.60 2.10 -2.45
C ASP A 145 12.71 1.50 -1.06
N LEU A 146 11.79 1.87 -0.17
CA LEU A 146 11.66 1.22 1.14
C LEU A 146 11.41 -0.28 0.99
N ARG A 147 10.53 -0.69 0.07
CA ARG A 147 10.25 -2.12 -0.20
C ARG A 147 11.47 -2.86 -0.72
N LYS A 148 12.27 -2.25 -1.60
CA LYS A 148 13.52 -2.84 -2.10
C LYS A 148 14.53 -3.04 -0.97
N TRP A 149 14.72 -2.01 -0.13
CA TRP A 149 15.62 -2.09 1.01
C TRP A 149 15.20 -3.16 2.02
N LEU A 150 13.92 -3.20 2.41
CA LEU A 150 13.36 -4.26 3.26
C LEU A 150 13.43 -5.66 2.60
N GLY A 151 13.53 -5.71 1.27
CA GLY A 151 13.78 -6.91 0.48
C GLY A 151 15.25 -7.33 0.39
N GLY A 152 16.17 -6.61 1.03
CA GLY A 152 17.61 -6.91 1.08
C GLY A 152 18.49 -6.07 0.14
N ALA A 153 17.93 -5.11 -0.60
CA ALA A 153 18.76 -4.17 -1.37
C ALA A 153 19.51 -3.22 -0.44
N GLU A 154 20.71 -2.77 -0.81
CA GLU A 154 21.43 -1.76 -0.01
C GLU A 154 20.74 -0.39 -0.08
N PRO A 155 20.55 0.30 1.06
CA PRO A 155 19.95 1.63 1.06
C PRO A 155 20.98 2.67 0.59
N VAL A 156 20.54 3.62 -0.23
CA VAL A 156 21.37 4.78 -0.59
C VAL A 156 21.32 5.77 0.57
N LEU A 157 22.40 5.87 1.34
CA LEU A 157 22.53 6.76 2.51
C LEU A 157 23.72 7.72 2.34
N PRO A 158 23.74 8.88 3.04
CA PRO A 158 24.92 9.73 3.09
C PRO A 158 26.15 8.98 3.61
N ALA A 159 27.34 9.39 3.15
CA ALA A 159 28.58 8.72 3.54
C ALA A 159 28.78 8.68 5.07
N GLY A 160 29.04 7.48 5.60
CA GLY A 160 29.24 7.25 7.03
C GLY A 160 27.95 7.02 7.83
N CYS A 161 26.77 7.05 7.20
CA CYS A 161 25.51 6.65 7.81
C CYS A 161 25.24 5.16 7.63
N LEU A 162 24.62 4.55 8.64
CA LEU A 162 24.15 3.17 8.62
C LEU A 162 22.73 3.14 9.19
N LEU A 163 21.87 2.35 8.55
CA LEU A 163 20.50 2.13 8.97
C LEU A 163 20.31 0.62 9.12
N ASP A 164 19.94 0.20 10.32
CA ASP A 164 19.78 -1.21 10.68
C ASP A 164 18.42 -1.42 11.32
N VAL A 165 17.75 -2.52 10.97
CA VAL A 165 16.39 -2.87 11.41
C VAL A 165 16.37 -4.36 11.70
N GLU A 166 15.89 -4.72 12.89
CA GLU A 166 15.73 -6.13 13.30
C GLU A 166 14.83 -6.90 12.33
N LEU A 167 15.12 -8.19 12.09
CA LEU A 167 14.39 -9.03 11.12
C LEU A 167 12.88 -9.05 11.39
N ASP A 168 12.49 -9.22 12.65
CA ASP A 168 11.08 -9.20 13.05
C ASP A 168 10.41 -7.86 12.70
N ALA A 169 11.14 -6.75 12.84
CA ALA A 169 10.64 -5.42 12.48
C ALA A 169 10.56 -5.21 10.96
N ILE A 170 11.46 -5.82 10.18
CA ILE A 170 11.39 -5.83 8.71
C ILE A 170 10.12 -6.53 8.24
N ASP A 171 9.79 -7.68 8.81
CA ASP A 171 8.63 -8.46 8.41
C ASP A 171 7.31 -7.77 8.77
N VAL A 172 7.25 -7.17 9.97
CA VAL A 172 6.17 -6.25 10.38
C VAL A 172 6.05 -5.11 9.36
N LEU A 173 7.15 -4.39 9.08
CA LEU A 173 7.14 -3.26 8.14
C LEU A 173 6.59 -3.64 6.75
N LYS A 174 6.98 -4.81 6.22
CA LYS A 174 6.51 -5.28 4.89
C LYS A 174 5.00 -5.45 4.82
N GLN A 175 4.35 -5.85 5.92
CA GLN A 175 2.90 -6.05 6.00
C GLN A 175 2.13 -4.72 5.94
N PHE A 176 2.69 -3.67 6.54
CA PHE A 176 2.05 -2.36 6.65
C PHE A 176 2.43 -1.38 5.54
N LEU A 177 3.40 -1.73 4.69
CA LEU A 177 3.71 -0.93 3.52
C LEU A 177 2.44 -0.78 2.66
N PRO A 178 1.95 0.45 2.46
CA PRO A 178 0.71 0.63 1.73
C PRO A 178 0.90 0.10 0.30
N THR A 179 -0.15 -0.51 -0.24
CA THR A 179 -0.15 -1.04 -1.61
C THR A 179 -1.25 -0.40 -2.44
N GLY A 180 -1.08 -0.40 -3.76
CA GLY A 180 -2.11 0.04 -4.70
C GLY A 180 -2.59 1.48 -4.47
N ALA A 181 -3.90 1.64 -4.27
CA ALA A 181 -4.55 2.94 -4.12
C ALA A 181 -4.13 3.63 -2.82
N THR A 182 -4.09 2.91 -1.71
CA THR A 182 -3.70 3.44 -0.39
C THR A 182 -2.31 4.06 -0.44
N ALA A 183 -1.34 3.40 -1.10
CA ALA A 183 0.02 3.94 -1.24
C ALA A 183 0.06 5.26 -2.01
N SER A 184 -0.77 5.37 -3.05
CA SER A 184 -0.83 6.55 -3.90
C SER A 184 -1.53 7.71 -3.18
N VAL A 185 -2.59 7.42 -2.41
CA VAL A 185 -3.29 8.42 -1.57
C VAL A 185 -2.39 8.93 -0.45
N GLU A 186 -1.65 8.05 0.22
CA GLU A 186 -0.70 8.48 1.24
C GLU A 186 0.45 9.30 0.67
N ALA A 187 0.96 8.93 -0.50
CA ALA A 187 1.96 9.72 -1.21
C ALA A 187 1.43 11.11 -1.57
N TYR A 188 0.18 11.20 -2.04
CA TYR A 188 -0.49 12.48 -2.30
C TYR A 188 -0.56 13.35 -1.04
N ARG A 189 -1.10 12.81 0.06
CA ARG A 189 -1.23 13.56 1.33
C ARG A 189 0.13 14.01 1.87
N GLY A 190 1.13 13.13 1.85
CA GLY A 190 2.49 13.47 2.26
C GLY A 190 3.10 14.58 1.40
N MET A 191 2.91 14.54 0.08
CA MET A 191 3.38 15.60 -0.82
C MET A 191 2.63 16.92 -0.58
N ARG A 192 1.32 16.88 -0.31
CA ARG A 192 0.53 18.08 0.00
C ARG A 192 1.09 18.77 1.23
N ASP A 193 1.33 18.00 2.29
CA ASP A 193 1.86 18.52 3.55
C ASP A 193 3.28 19.11 3.38
N GLU A 194 4.10 18.52 2.50
CA GLU A 194 5.43 19.04 2.15
C GLU A 194 5.39 20.31 1.29
N LEU A 195 4.50 20.36 0.31
CA LEU A 195 4.42 21.46 -0.66
C LEU A 195 3.60 22.65 -0.15
N GLY A 196 2.71 22.42 0.83
CA GLY A 196 1.72 23.41 1.28
C GLY A 196 0.65 23.74 0.23
N ARG A 197 0.54 22.92 -0.83
CA ARG A 197 -0.45 23.03 -1.91
C ARG A 197 -0.81 21.65 -2.45
N ARG A 198 -1.89 21.54 -3.23
CA ARG A 198 -2.23 20.27 -3.89
C ARG A 198 -1.09 19.81 -4.82
N PRO A 199 -0.68 18.53 -4.75
CA PRO A 199 0.24 17.94 -5.71
C PRO A 199 -0.41 17.67 -7.06
N MET A 200 0.36 17.89 -8.14
CA MET A 200 -0.08 17.60 -9.51
C MET A 200 0.12 16.11 -9.86
N PRO A 201 -0.69 15.53 -10.76
CA PRO A 201 -0.50 14.17 -11.27
C PRO A 201 0.91 13.88 -11.78
N ALA A 202 1.53 14.84 -12.48
CA ALA A 202 2.89 14.71 -13.00
C ALA A 202 3.93 14.58 -11.87
N GLU A 203 3.74 15.28 -10.74
CA GLU A 203 4.63 15.21 -9.57
C GLU A 203 4.52 13.86 -8.86
N LEU A 204 3.32 13.28 -8.78
CA LEU A 204 3.12 11.91 -8.28
C LEU A 204 3.83 10.87 -9.17
N ILE A 205 3.72 11.01 -10.49
CA ILE A 205 4.37 10.13 -11.47
C ILE A 205 5.89 10.20 -11.39
N ALA A 206 6.44 11.40 -11.20
CA ALA A 206 7.87 11.59 -10.99
C ALA A 206 8.39 10.83 -9.76
N ARG A 207 7.56 10.68 -8.72
CA ARG A 207 7.84 9.87 -7.52
C ARG A 207 7.44 8.39 -7.65
N GLY A 208 7.05 7.94 -8.84
CA GLY A 208 6.71 6.54 -9.11
C GLY A 208 5.29 6.12 -8.75
N TYR A 209 4.42 7.06 -8.36
CA TYR A 209 3.01 6.78 -8.07
C TYR A 209 2.13 6.98 -9.30
N ASN A 210 1.06 6.20 -9.40
CA ASN A 210 0.13 6.27 -10.51
C ASN A 210 -1.19 6.94 -10.08
N PRO A 211 -1.45 8.19 -10.47
CA PRO A 211 -2.71 8.89 -10.17
C PRO A 211 -3.94 8.10 -10.61
N GLY A 212 -3.88 7.37 -11.73
CA GLY A 212 -5.00 6.55 -12.20
C GLY A 212 -5.35 5.37 -11.28
N THR A 213 -4.56 5.08 -10.24
CA THR A 213 -4.93 4.14 -9.17
C THR A 213 -5.85 4.80 -8.13
N ILE A 214 -5.63 6.08 -7.86
CA ILE A 214 -6.48 6.91 -7.00
C ILE A 214 -7.84 7.14 -7.68
N SER A 215 -7.82 7.50 -8.97
CA SER A 215 -9.03 7.74 -9.74
C SER A 215 -9.94 6.50 -9.84
N ARG A 216 -9.37 5.30 -9.83
CA ARG A 216 -10.16 4.05 -9.85
C ARG A 216 -10.95 3.81 -8.57
N SER A 217 -10.48 4.30 -7.43
CA SER A 217 -11.20 4.22 -6.16
C SER A 217 -12.19 5.37 -5.96
N ALA A 218 -11.83 6.59 -6.41
CA ALA A 218 -12.62 7.80 -6.16
C ALA A 218 -13.52 8.25 -7.33
N GLY A 219 -13.43 7.61 -8.51
CA GLY A 219 -14.22 7.93 -9.70
C GLY A 219 -13.43 8.69 -10.77
N SER A 220 -12.73 9.76 -10.37
CA SER A 220 -11.80 10.56 -11.19
C SER A 220 -10.75 11.24 -10.32
N TRP A 221 -9.72 11.80 -10.94
CA TRP A 221 -8.69 12.55 -10.23
C TRP A 221 -9.27 13.72 -9.42
N PHE A 222 -10.08 14.57 -10.04
CA PHE A 222 -10.61 15.76 -9.37
C PHE A 222 -11.77 15.46 -8.40
N GLU A 223 -12.46 14.33 -8.54
CA GLU A 223 -13.38 13.86 -7.48
C GLU A 223 -12.60 13.50 -6.21
N PHE A 224 -11.44 12.84 -6.33
CA PHE A 224 -10.56 12.60 -5.18
C PHE A 224 -10.03 13.90 -4.56
N VAL A 225 -9.55 14.83 -5.38
CA VAL A 225 -9.03 16.12 -4.87
C VAL A 225 -10.14 16.91 -4.16
N ALA A 226 -11.39 16.83 -4.65
CA ALA A 226 -12.55 17.41 -3.96
C ALA A 226 -12.82 16.74 -2.61
N GLU A 227 -12.75 15.40 -2.52
CA GLU A 227 -12.91 14.65 -1.27
C GLU A 227 -11.84 15.01 -0.22
N GLU A 228 -10.61 15.32 -0.67
CA GLU A 228 -9.53 15.80 0.19
C GLU A 228 -9.67 17.27 0.62
N GLY A 229 -10.63 18.01 0.05
CA GLY A 229 -10.83 19.43 0.33
C GLY A 229 -9.80 20.35 -0.33
N ASP A 230 -9.14 19.88 -1.39
CA ASP A 230 -8.00 20.53 -2.04
C ASP A 230 -8.39 21.28 -3.34
N LEU A 231 -9.69 21.54 -3.53
CA LEU A 231 -10.23 22.38 -4.61
C LEU A 231 -10.80 23.68 -4.05
N ASP A 232 -10.56 24.79 -4.75
CA ASP A 232 -11.22 26.06 -4.44
C ASP A 232 -12.69 26.11 -4.92
N GLU A 233 -13.38 27.22 -4.63
CA GLU A 233 -14.81 27.37 -4.94
C GLU A 233 -15.12 27.36 -6.45
N LEU A 234 -14.22 27.85 -7.30
CA LEU A 234 -14.42 27.87 -8.76
C LEU A 234 -14.11 26.49 -9.36
N GLU A 235 -13.04 25.85 -8.89
CA GLU A 235 -12.68 24.50 -9.29
C GLU A 235 -13.75 23.48 -8.91
N GLN A 236 -14.36 23.61 -7.72
CA GLN A 236 -15.51 22.78 -7.33
C GLN A 236 -16.70 22.96 -8.29
N GLN A 237 -16.95 24.18 -8.77
CA GLN A 237 -17.99 24.46 -9.78
C GLN A 237 -17.63 23.86 -11.14
N VAL A 238 -16.35 23.88 -11.53
CA VAL A 238 -15.86 23.20 -12.73
C VAL A 238 -16.10 21.68 -12.62
N VAL A 239 -15.74 21.05 -11.50
CA VAL A 239 -16.00 19.61 -11.30
C VAL A 239 -17.50 19.32 -11.37
N ALA A 240 -18.33 20.14 -10.72
CA ALA A 240 -19.77 19.93 -10.70
C ALA A 240 -20.42 20.02 -12.10
N SER A 241 -19.96 20.96 -12.93
CA SER A 241 -20.57 21.26 -14.24
C SER A 241 -19.90 20.57 -15.43
N LEU A 242 -18.61 20.25 -15.34
CA LEU A 242 -17.75 19.85 -16.46
C LEU A 242 -16.95 18.56 -16.20
N LYS A 243 -17.33 17.75 -15.20
CA LYS A 243 -16.69 16.45 -14.90
C LYS A 243 -16.53 15.53 -16.09
N ASP A 244 -17.48 15.51 -17.03
CA ASP A 244 -17.46 14.59 -18.16
C ASP A 244 -16.31 14.90 -19.12
N TRP A 245 -15.95 16.19 -19.26
CA TRP A 245 -14.77 16.62 -20.00
C TRP A 245 -13.49 16.17 -19.29
N LEU A 246 -13.35 16.51 -18.00
CA LEU A 246 -12.18 16.15 -17.19
C LEU A 246 -11.94 14.63 -17.22
N LYS A 247 -13.00 13.85 -17.04
CA LYS A 247 -12.97 12.38 -17.15
C LYS A 247 -12.58 11.91 -18.54
N THR A 248 -13.02 12.59 -19.60
CA THR A 248 -12.63 12.26 -20.98
C THR A 248 -11.13 12.46 -21.19
N VAL A 249 -10.57 13.59 -20.76
CA VAL A 249 -9.13 13.86 -20.85
C VAL A 249 -8.33 12.81 -20.08
N GLU A 250 -8.79 12.49 -18.86
CA GLU A 250 -8.15 11.50 -17.99
C GLU A 250 -8.16 10.08 -18.57
N THR A 251 -9.26 9.67 -19.20
CA THR A 251 -9.51 8.27 -19.56
C THR A 251 -9.36 7.93 -21.04
N THR A 252 -9.25 8.93 -21.94
CA THR A 252 -9.14 8.70 -23.39
C THR A 252 -8.02 7.70 -23.72
N SER A 253 -8.18 6.86 -24.74
CA SER A 253 -7.16 5.86 -25.05
C SER A 253 -5.87 6.51 -25.61
N LEU A 254 -4.71 6.07 -25.11
CA LEU A 254 -3.39 6.52 -25.58
C LEU A 254 -2.52 5.34 -26.01
N ASN A 255 -2.66 4.92 -27.26
CA ASN A 255 -1.67 4.07 -27.93
C ASN A 255 -0.46 4.91 -28.37
N LYS A 256 -0.74 6.13 -28.85
CA LYS A 256 0.22 7.15 -29.29
C LYS A 256 -0.10 8.47 -28.58
N SER A 257 0.88 9.35 -28.46
CA SER A 257 0.77 10.63 -27.76
C SER A 257 -0.11 11.69 -28.45
N TYR A 258 -0.50 11.47 -29.71
CA TYR A 258 -1.12 12.48 -30.58
C TYR A 258 -2.30 13.23 -29.96
N LYS A 259 -3.22 12.53 -29.27
CA LYS A 259 -4.37 13.17 -28.62
C LYS A 259 -3.96 14.17 -27.54
N MET A 260 -2.98 13.82 -26.71
CA MET A 260 -2.48 14.72 -25.66
C MET A 260 -1.65 15.86 -26.26
N VAL A 261 -0.93 15.60 -27.35
CA VAL A 261 -0.21 16.66 -28.08
C VAL A 261 -1.18 17.71 -28.62
N VAL A 262 -2.33 17.30 -29.17
CA VAL A 262 -3.38 18.26 -29.58
C VAL A 262 -3.83 19.14 -28.41
N LEU A 263 -4.15 18.54 -27.26
CA LEU A 263 -4.59 19.33 -26.10
C LEU A 263 -3.47 20.24 -25.57
N ARG A 264 -2.25 19.72 -25.41
CA ARG A 264 -1.09 20.51 -24.96
C ARG A 264 -0.82 21.69 -25.88
N ALA A 265 -0.89 21.50 -27.20
CA ALA A 265 -0.66 22.56 -28.17
C ALA A 265 -1.78 23.63 -28.15
N LEU A 266 -3.03 23.27 -27.83
CA LEU A 266 -4.11 24.25 -27.64
C LEU A 266 -3.89 25.08 -26.37
N LEU A 267 -3.50 24.43 -25.27
CA LEU A 267 -3.21 25.06 -23.97
C LEU A 267 -2.01 26.01 -24.05
N ASP A 268 -0.91 25.59 -24.69
CA ASP A 268 0.31 26.40 -24.86
C ASP A 268 0.08 27.73 -25.61
N GLN A 269 -1.00 27.80 -26.41
CA GLN A 269 -1.35 28.96 -27.21
C GLN A 269 -2.42 29.84 -26.55
N SER A 270 -2.87 29.48 -25.34
CA SER A 270 -4.07 30.06 -24.72
C SER A 270 -5.28 30.04 -25.68
N ALA A 271 -5.30 29.04 -26.57
CA ALA A 271 -6.30 28.88 -27.62
C ALA A 271 -7.30 27.77 -27.28
N PHE A 272 -7.36 27.36 -26.01
CA PHE A 272 -8.18 26.24 -25.56
C PHE A 272 -9.68 26.45 -25.82
N PHE A 273 -10.16 27.68 -25.62
CA PHE A 273 -11.54 28.10 -25.95
C PHE A 273 -11.67 28.78 -27.31
N GLU A 274 -10.57 28.99 -28.03
CA GLU A 274 -10.57 29.59 -29.35
C GLU A 274 -10.63 28.53 -30.44
N SER A 275 -10.91 28.97 -31.68
CA SER A 275 -10.80 28.10 -32.84
C SER A 275 -9.49 28.36 -33.57
N VAL A 276 -8.73 27.29 -33.84
CA VAL A 276 -7.42 27.34 -34.50
C VAL A 276 -7.53 26.94 -35.98
N GLU A 277 -6.67 27.53 -36.82
CA GLU A 277 -6.53 27.16 -38.23
C GLU A 277 -5.66 25.90 -38.36
N LEU A 278 -6.24 24.81 -38.86
CA LEU A 278 -5.64 23.47 -38.88
C LEU A 278 -4.27 23.37 -39.55
N PRO A 279 -3.99 24.05 -40.68
CA PRO A 279 -2.66 23.99 -41.29
C PRO A 279 -1.56 24.52 -40.36
N GLN A 280 -1.80 25.66 -39.70
CA GLN A 280 -0.83 26.25 -38.79
C GLN A 280 -0.72 25.44 -37.49
N PHE A 281 -1.86 24.99 -36.97
CA PHE A 281 -1.93 24.18 -35.75
C PHE A 281 -1.22 22.83 -35.90
N ALA A 282 -1.40 22.16 -37.04
CA ALA A 282 -0.73 20.90 -37.33
C ALA A 282 0.79 21.07 -37.35
N LYS A 283 1.33 22.13 -37.95
CA LYS A 283 2.78 22.41 -37.96
C LYS A 283 3.35 22.57 -36.55
N GLN A 284 2.61 23.24 -35.67
CA GLN A 284 3.03 23.39 -34.27
C GLN A 284 3.06 22.05 -33.55
N CYS A 285 2.04 21.22 -33.73
CA CYS A 285 2.02 19.86 -33.18
C CYS A 285 3.21 19.04 -33.71
N ARG A 286 3.55 19.15 -35.00
CA ARG A 286 4.73 18.52 -35.61
C ARG A 286 6.00 18.92 -34.87
N ARG A 287 6.20 20.24 -34.70
CA ARG A 287 7.38 20.81 -34.04
C ARG A 287 7.48 20.31 -32.61
N TYR A 288 6.38 20.38 -31.84
CA TYR A 288 6.33 19.91 -30.45
C TYR A 288 6.76 18.43 -30.35
N MET A 289 6.27 17.57 -31.24
CA MET A 289 6.63 16.15 -31.23
C MET A 289 8.08 15.91 -31.63
N LEU A 290 8.57 16.57 -32.68
CA LEU A 290 9.94 16.40 -33.18
C LEU A 290 11.00 16.92 -32.20
N GLU A 291 10.70 17.99 -31.48
CA GLU A 291 11.60 18.56 -30.47
C GLU A 291 11.63 17.73 -29.18
N HIS A 292 10.59 16.93 -28.91
CA HIS A 292 10.53 16.12 -27.71
C HIS A 292 11.20 14.74 -27.90
N PRO A 293 12.28 14.41 -27.14
CA PRO A 293 13.12 13.22 -27.39
C PRO A 293 12.38 11.89 -27.48
N ILE A 294 11.30 11.74 -26.71
CA ILE A 294 10.50 10.51 -26.62
C ILE A 294 9.26 10.53 -27.51
N LEU A 295 8.60 11.68 -27.69
CA LEU A 295 7.35 11.75 -28.46
C LEU A 295 7.61 11.66 -29.97
N GLN A 296 8.76 12.15 -30.45
CA GLN A 296 9.18 11.95 -31.86
C GLN A 296 9.18 10.47 -32.27
N ARG A 297 9.39 9.56 -31.31
CA ARG A 297 9.41 8.11 -31.59
C ARG A 297 8.04 7.59 -32.03
N ASP A 298 6.96 8.25 -31.64
CA ASP A 298 5.63 7.87 -32.11
C ASP A 298 5.48 8.06 -33.61
N LEU A 299 6.19 9.03 -34.19
CA LEU A 299 6.27 9.30 -35.63
C LEU A 299 7.15 8.27 -36.36
N LEU A 300 8.17 7.73 -35.68
CA LEU A 300 9.11 6.76 -36.26
C LEU A 300 8.59 5.31 -36.21
N GLN A 301 7.77 4.98 -35.21
CA GLN A 301 7.30 3.60 -34.98
C GLN A 301 5.99 3.29 -35.74
N GLY A 302 6.10 2.63 -36.89
CA GLY A 302 4.96 2.08 -37.66
C GLY A 302 5.15 2.21 -39.18
N ASN A 303 4.36 1.47 -39.97
CA ASN A 303 4.23 1.74 -41.42
C ASN A 303 3.39 3.01 -41.63
N HIS A 304 3.91 4.17 -41.22
CA HIS A 304 3.30 5.44 -41.58
C HIS A 304 3.44 5.64 -43.10
N ALA A 305 2.38 6.08 -43.76
CA ALA A 305 2.39 6.35 -45.20
C ALA A 305 3.21 7.61 -45.56
N VAL A 306 3.61 8.39 -44.57
CA VAL A 306 4.27 9.69 -44.70
C VAL A 306 5.54 9.69 -43.84
N ASP A 307 6.67 10.10 -44.42
CA ASP A 307 7.90 10.35 -43.66
C ASP A 307 7.76 11.68 -42.91
N HIS A 308 7.40 11.60 -41.64
CA HIS A 308 7.10 12.78 -40.82
C HIS A 308 8.28 13.74 -40.59
N HIS A 309 9.52 13.35 -40.90
CA HIS A 309 10.66 14.27 -40.90
C HIS A 309 10.76 15.08 -42.19
N ASN A 310 10.47 14.45 -43.34
CA ASN A 310 10.70 15.04 -44.66
C ASN A 310 9.41 15.45 -45.39
N ALA A 311 8.24 15.13 -44.85
CA ALA A 311 6.94 15.46 -45.43
C ALA A 311 6.77 16.96 -45.64
N SER A 312 6.08 17.33 -46.72
CA SER A 312 5.62 18.70 -46.90
C SER A 312 4.63 19.07 -45.80
N ASP A 313 4.44 20.37 -45.59
CA ASP A 313 3.47 20.86 -44.61
C ASP A 313 2.04 20.43 -44.97
N GLU A 314 1.70 20.38 -46.27
CA GLU A 314 0.40 19.91 -46.74
C GLU A 314 0.19 18.41 -46.44
N GLU A 315 1.19 17.58 -46.71
CA GLU A 315 1.15 16.14 -46.44
C GLU A 315 1.01 15.85 -44.94
N TRP A 316 1.76 16.58 -44.11
CA TRP A 316 1.66 16.49 -42.67
C TRP A 316 0.28 16.93 -42.17
N THR A 317 -0.22 18.08 -42.61
CA THR A 317 -1.54 18.58 -42.19
C THR A 317 -2.64 17.60 -42.56
N ALA A 318 -2.64 17.05 -43.78
CA ALA A 318 -3.63 16.05 -44.20
C ALA A 318 -3.62 14.82 -43.29
N TRP A 319 -2.42 14.30 -42.97
CA TRP A 319 -2.26 13.16 -42.08
C TRP A 319 -2.68 13.48 -40.63
N TRP A 320 -2.29 14.64 -40.11
CA TRP A 320 -2.64 15.08 -38.76
C TRP A 320 -4.14 15.26 -38.59
N ILE A 321 -4.82 15.73 -39.64
CA ILE A 321 -6.28 15.81 -39.67
C ILE A 321 -6.89 14.41 -39.59
N GLN A 322 -6.46 13.50 -40.46
CA GLN A 322 -7.02 12.14 -40.55
C GLN A 322 -6.90 11.34 -39.24
N TRP A 323 -5.87 11.60 -38.45
CA TRP A 323 -5.58 10.83 -37.24
C TRP A 323 -6.06 11.54 -35.96
N PRO A 324 -5.25 12.36 -35.26
CA PRO A 324 -5.70 12.88 -33.97
C PRO A 324 -6.91 13.82 -34.08
N ILE A 325 -7.05 14.62 -35.14
CA ILE A 325 -8.17 15.58 -35.24
C ILE A 325 -9.49 14.85 -35.50
N ASP A 326 -9.57 13.97 -36.50
CA ASP A 326 -10.79 13.20 -36.78
C ASP A 326 -11.20 12.37 -35.54
N ARG A 327 -10.24 11.80 -34.80
CA ARG A 327 -10.52 11.09 -33.54
C ARG A 327 -11.01 12.00 -32.40
N TRP A 328 -10.72 13.29 -32.44
CA TRP A 328 -11.27 14.28 -31.51
C TRP A 328 -12.66 14.79 -31.95
N LEU A 329 -12.98 14.69 -33.24
CA LEU A 329 -14.31 14.99 -33.79
C LEU A 329 -15.32 13.84 -33.59
N ASP A 330 -14.81 12.62 -33.40
CA ASP A 330 -15.60 11.47 -32.97
C ASP A 330 -16.16 11.65 -31.55
N GLU A 331 -17.25 10.94 -31.25
CA GLU A 331 -17.84 10.93 -29.90
C GLU A 331 -16.90 10.23 -28.90
N GLN A 332 -16.66 10.86 -27.75
CA GLN A 332 -15.89 10.29 -26.65
C GLN A 332 -16.71 10.40 -25.36
N ASN A 333 -16.90 9.26 -24.68
CA ASN A 333 -17.73 9.15 -23.47
C ASN A 333 -19.14 9.73 -23.64
N GLY A 334 -19.77 9.52 -24.81
CA GLY A 334 -21.15 9.97 -25.06
C GLY A 334 -21.29 11.41 -25.57
N GLN A 335 -20.19 12.15 -25.74
CA GLN A 335 -20.21 13.55 -26.15
C GLN A 335 -19.20 13.87 -27.26
N ARG A 336 -19.50 14.88 -28.07
CA ARG A 336 -18.54 15.46 -29.03
C ARG A 336 -17.93 16.72 -28.44
N TRP A 337 -16.65 16.63 -28.12
CA TRP A 337 -15.93 17.70 -27.44
C TRP A 337 -15.37 18.75 -28.37
N PHE A 338 -15.14 18.41 -29.64
CA PHE A 338 -14.59 19.33 -30.64
C PHE A 338 -15.48 19.42 -31.86
N THR A 339 -15.41 20.57 -32.52
CA THR A 339 -16.07 20.81 -33.81
C THR A 339 -15.06 21.32 -34.82
N ARG A 340 -15.38 21.08 -36.10
CA ARG A 340 -14.61 21.61 -37.22
C ARG A 340 -15.54 22.32 -38.21
N LYS A 341 -15.22 23.56 -38.59
CA LYS A 341 -15.91 24.34 -39.62
C LYS A 341 -14.90 24.77 -40.68
N GLY A 342 -14.91 24.13 -41.85
CA GLY A 342 -13.84 24.31 -42.83
C GLY A 342 -12.51 23.86 -42.25
N ASP A 343 -11.51 24.75 -42.23
CA ASP A 343 -10.19 24.47 -41.63
C ASP A 343 -10.05 24.97 -40.19
N ARG A 344 -11.14 25.45 -39.58
CA ARG A 344 -11.15 25.84 -38.17
C ARG A 344 -11.55 24.68 -37.28
N PHE A 345 -10.74 24.39 -36.28
CA PHE A 345 -10.96 23.38 -35.25
C PHE A 345 -11.05 24.04 -33.88
N GLY A 346 -11.99 23.65 -33.03
CA GLY A 346 -12.15 24.25 -31.71
C GLY A 346 -12.99 23.42 -30.75
N LEU A 347 -12.83 23.71 -29.46
CA LEU A 347 -13.56 23.09 -28.37
C LEU A 347 -15.06 23.47 -28.45
N SER A 348 -15.94 22.53 -28.16
CA SER A 348 -17.39 22.65 -28.25
C SER A 348 -18.07 22.48 -26.89
N ILE A 349 -17.43 23.00 -25.84
CA ILE A 349 -17.94 22.94 -24.47
C ILE A 349 -18.62 24.27 -24.13
N GLU A 350 -19.84 24.19 -23.59
CA GLU A 350 -20.50 25.33 -22.98
C GLU A 350 -19.92 25.54 -21.57
N CYS A 351 -19.12 26.61 -21.41
CA CYS A 351 -18.48 26.98 -20.16
C CYS A 351 -18.66 28.47 -19.90
N ALA A 352 -19.13 28.82 -18.70
CA ALA A 352 -19.26 30.19 -18.24
C ALA A 352 -17.89 30.90 -18.23
N GLU A 353 -17.83 32.16 -18.66
CA GLU A 353 -16.55 32.88 -18.81
C GLU A 353 -15.72 32.92 -17.53
N GLU A 354 -16.38 32.98 -16.37
CA GLU A 354 -15.75 32.97 -15.05
C GLU A 354 -15.06 31.64 -14.69
N LEU A 355 -15.51 30.50 -15.25
CA LEU A 355 -14.97 29.17 -14.98
C LEU A 355 -13.90 28.74 -16.01
N ARG A 356 -13.71 29.53 -17.08
CA ARG A 356 -12.79 29.19 -18.17
C ARG A 356 -11.33 29.05 -17.69
N PRO A 357 -10.77 29.97 -16.88
CA PRO A 357 -9.39 29.85 -16.42
C PRO A 357 -9.14 28.55 -15.65
N ASP A 358 -10.05 28.19 -14.74
CA ASP A 358 -9.94 26.99 -13.91
C ASP A 358 -10.11 25.72 -14.74
N LEU A 359 -11.05 25.69 -15.69
CA LEU A 359 -11.18 24.56 -16.61
C LEU A 359 -9.90 24.35 -17.45
N GLU A 360 -9.30 25.43 -17.93
CA GLU A 360 -8.07 25.39 -18.71
C GLU A 360 -6.90 24.84 -17.86
N ALA A 361 -6.71 25.38 -16.66
CA ALA A 361 -5.67 24.94 -15.72
C ALA A 361 -5.85 23.48 -15.27
N MET A 362 -7.08 23.07 -14.96
CA MET A 362 -7.39 21.69 -14.58
C MET A 362 -7.21 20.72 -15.76
N THR A 363 -7.51 21.16 -16.99
CA THR A 363 -7.25 20.37 -18.20
C THR A 363 -5.74 20.22 -18.42
N GLU A 364 -4.98 21.30 -18.24
CA GLU A 364 -3.53 21.31 -18.33
C GLU A 364 -2.90 20.32 -17.33
N GLU A 365 -3.35 20.34 -16.07
CA GLU A 365 -2.93 19.43 -15.02
C GLU A 365 -3.06 17.96 -15.44
N LEU A 366 -4.21 17.60 -16.03
CA LEU A 366 -4.45 16.24 -16.53
C LEU A 366 -3.59 15.91 -17.74
N VAL A 367 -3.46 16.83 -18.71
CA VAL A 367 -2.65 16.62 -19.92
C VAL A 367 -1.19 16.36 -19.56
N ASP A 368 -0.64 17.14 -18.64
CA ASP A 368 0.74 17.00 -18.18
C ASP A 368 0.96 15.68 -17.45
N GLY A 369 0.04 15.31 -16.56
CA GLY A 369 0.08 13.99 -15.91
C GLY A 369 0.03 12.83 -16.92
N ARG A 370 -0.82 12.94 -17.93
CA ARG A 370 -1.01 11.90 -18.94
C ARG A 370 0.21 11.77 -19.84
N LEU A 371 0.83 12.89 -20.24
CA LEU A 371 2.10 12.90 -20.98
C LEU A 371 3.25 12.36 -20.12
N ALA A 372 3.39 12.78 -18.86
CA ALA A 372 4.42 12.31 -17.94
C ALA A 372 4.38 10.77 -17.79
N ARG A 373 3.18 10.21 -17.58
CA ARG A 373 2.97 8.77 -17.51
C ARG A 373 3.34 8.07 -18.82
N TYR A 374 2.89 8.61 -19.94
CA TYR A 374 3.18 8.05 -21.26
C TYR A 374 4.69 7.98 -21.50
N ILE A 375 5.39 9.09 -21.25
CA ILE A 375 6.84 9.23 -21.40
C ILE A 375 7.59 8.26 -20.49
N GLN A 376 7.23 8.17 -19.21
CA GLN A 376 7.83 7.24 -18.26
C GLN A 376 7.68 5.79 -18.73
N SER A 377 6.49 5.40 -19.20
CA SER A 377 6.24 4.05 -19.72
C SER A 377 7.10 3.71 -20.95
N LYS A 378 7.41 4.71 -21.79
CA LYS A 378 8.28 4.54 -22.96
C LYS A 378 9.76 4.50 -22.60
N ARG A 379 10.20 5.22 -21.55
CA ARG A 379 11.56 5.13 -21.00
C ARG A 379 11.83 3.76 -20.39
N LEU A 380 10.89 3.22 -19.62
CA LEU A 380 11.01 1.91 -18.96
C LEU A 380 11.15 0.75 -19.96
N LYS A 381 10.64 0.89 -21.19
CA LYS A 381 10.85 -0.10 -22.27
C LYS A 381 12.29 -0.15 -22.79
N GLU A 382 13.14 0.82 -22.45
CA GLU A 382 14.50 0.98 -22.99
C GLU A 382 15.59 0.65 -21.97
N VAL A 383 15.26 0.52 -20.67
CA VAL A 383 16.25 0.18 -19.64
C VAL A 383 16.53 -1.33 -19.65
N SER A 384 17.75 -1.66 -20.10
CA SER A 384 18.52 -2.92 -20.06
C SER A 384 17.94 -4.19 -20.75
N ILE A 385 18.05 -4.26 -22.08
CA ILE A 385 17.94 -5.54 -22.81
C ILE A 385 19.10 -6.51 -22.46
N ASN A 386 20.24 -6.01 -21.97
CA ASN A 386 21.43 -6.83 -21.70
C ASN A 386 21.50 -7.48 -20.30
N GLU A 387 20.52 -7.23 -19.42
CA GLU A 387 20.47 -7.80 -18.04
C GLU A 387 19.04 -8.20 -17.66
N LEU A 388 18.25 -8.68 -18.63
CA LEU A 388 16.83 -8.94 -18.43
C LEU A 388 16.62 -10.35 -17.86
N SER A 389 16.23 -10.44 -16.57
CA SER A 389 15.92 -11.70 -15.89
C SER A 389 14.46 -11.78 -15.48
N PHE A 390 13.85 -12.97 -15.53
CA PHE A 390 12.53 -13.22 -14.94
C PHE A 390 12.33 -14.68 -14.53
N THR A 391 11.49 -14.90 -13.53
CA THR A 391 11.21 -16.25 -12.99
C THR A 391 9.80 -16.70 -13.34
N GLY A 392 9.66 -17.91 -13.87
CA GLY A 392 8.39 -18.60 -14.06
C GLY A 392 8.14 -19.64 -12.97
N LYS A 393 6.91 -19.66 -12.42
CA LYS A 393 6.48 -20.69 -11.48
C LYS A 393 5.97 -21.91 -12.23
N VAL A 394 6.42 -23.10 -11.83
CA VAL A 394 5.91 -24.36 -12.35
C VAL A 394 4.56 -24.66 -11.71
N SER A 395 3.57 -24.96 -12.53
CA SER A 395 2.23 -25.35 -12.08
C SER A 395 1.67 -26.42 -13.02
N HIS A 396 0.40 -26.78 -12.90
CA HIS A 396 -0.24 -27.76 -13.76
C HIS A 396 -1.51 -27.20 -14.41
N THR A 397 -1.85 -27.73 -15.58
CA THR A 397 -3.20 -27.67 -16.13
C THR A 397 -3.60 -29.10 -16.51
N SER A 398 -4.66 -29.61 -15.89
CA SER A 398 -5.16 -30.99 -16.12
C SER A 398 -4.06 -32.07 -15.97
N GLY A 399 -3.23 -31.97 -14.93
CA GLY A 399 -2.14 -32.92 -14.65
C GLY A 399 -0.91 -32.82 -15.56
N ARG A 400 -0.85 -31.80 -16.43
CA ARG A 400 0.32 -31.52 -17.28
C ARG A 400 1.05 -30.28 -16.76
N PRO A 401 2.36 -30.37 -16.44
CA PRO A 401 3.11 -29.22 -15.98
C PRO A 401 3.24 -28.14 -17.05
N ILE A 402 3.08 -26.89 -16.62
CA ILE A 402 3.22 -25.66 -17.41
C ILE A 402 4.00 -24.62 -16.61
N LEU A 403 4.39 -23.52 -17.25
CA LEU A 403 5.04 -22.39 -16.59
C LEU A 403 4.10 -21.19 -16.55
N PHE A 404 3.83 -20.64 -15.36
CA PHE A 404 3.28 -19.30 -15.22
C PHE A 404 4.43 -18.30 -15.23
N VAL A 405 4.33 -17.27 -16.06
CA VAL A 405 5.35 -16.23 -16.18
C VAL A 405 4.75 -14.87 -15.83
N PRO A 406 5.55 -13.90 -15.35
CA PRO A 406 5.09 -12.54 -15.08
C PRO A 406 4.41 -11.94 -16.30
N THR A 407 3.50 -10.99 -16.14
CA THR A 407 2.96 -10.19 -17.26
C THR A 407 4.03 -9.24 -17.83
N GLU A 408 3.87 -8.75 -19.07
CA GLU A 408 4.75 -7.71 -19.63
C GLU A 408 4.74 -6.42 -18.76
N THR A 409 3.64 -6.16 -18.04
CA THR A 409 3.55 -5.07 -17.08
C THR A 409 4.37 -5.32 -15.82
N GLN A 410 4.43 -6.58 -15.35
CA GLN A 410 5.22 -6.97 -14.16
C GLN A 410 6.71 -7.06 -14.49
N GLN A 411 7.07 -7.55 -15.68
CA GLN A 411 8.44 -7.58 -16.17
C GLN A 411 8.50 -7.00 -17.61
N PRO A 412 8.76 -5.69 -17.75
CA PRO A 412 8.97 -5.05 -19.04
C PRO A 412 10.15 -5.68 -19.80
N GLY A 413 9.98 -5.94 -21.09
CA GLY A 413 11.04 -6.47 -21.97
C GLY A 413 11.21 -8.00 -21.96
N ARG A 414 10.42 -8.74 -21.16
CA ARG A 414 10.35 -10.20 -21.28
C ARG A 414 9.85 -10.62 -22.68
N PRO A 415 10.20 -11.82 -23.16
CA PRO A 415 9.78 -12.27 -24.48
C PRO A 415 8.27 -12.57 -24.53
N VAL A 416 7.66 -12.32 -25.68
CA VAL A 416 6.27 -12.69 -26.01
C VAL A 416 6.26 -13.35 -27.38
N GLY A 417 5.68 -14.54 -27.47
CA GLY A 417 5.73 -15.39 -28.67
C GLY A 417 6.80 -16.50 -28.58
N PRO A 418 7.08 -17.19 -29.71
CA PRO A 418 8.15 -18.17 -29.81
C PRO A 418 9.51 -17.50 -29.60
N THR A 419 10.31 -18.03 -28.68
CA THR A 419 11.64 -17.50 -28.34
C THR A 419 12.59 -18.66 -28.13
N ASP A 420 13.76 -18.60 -28.76
CA ASP A 420 14.79 -19.61 -28.59
C ASP A 420 15.56 -19.35 -27.30
N VAL A 421 15.69 -20.40 -26.48
CA VAL A 421 16.23 -20.35 -25.12
C VAL A 421 17.19 -21.53 -24.95
N GLN A 422 18.38 -21.26 -24.43
CA GLN A 422 19.40 -22.27 -24.15
C GLN A 422 19.22 -22.87 -22.76
N LEU A 423 19.20 -24.20 -22.68
CA LEU A 423 19.14 -24.96 -21.42
C LEU A 423 20.54 -25.11 -20.80
N PRO A 424 20.64 -25.56 -19.53
CA PRO A 424 21.94 -25.75 -18.87
C PRO A 424 22.81 -26.82 -19.53
N ASP A 425 22.21 -27.77 -20.25
CA ASP A 425 22.91 -28.80 -21.04
C ASP A 425 23.44 -28.28 -22.39
N GLY A 426 23.26 -26.99 -22.68
CA GLY A 426 23.68 -26.32 -23.90
C GLY A 426 22.72 -26.50 -25.08
N SER A 427 21.66 -27.31 -24.95
CA SER A 427 20.65 -27.48 -26.01
C SER A 427 19.76 -26.24 -26.14
N VAL A 428 19.32 -25.93 -27.37
CA VAL A 428 18.45 -24.77 -27.65
C VAL A 428 17.02 -25.24 -27.91
N TRP A 429 16.07 -24.64 -27.19
CA TRP A 429 14.65 -24.94 -27.26
C TRP A 429 13.85 -23.69 -27.56
N THR A 430 12.79 -23.82 -28.36
CA THR A 430 11.83 -22.74 -28.58
C THR A 430 10.74 -22.80 -27.50
N PHE A 431 10.65 -21.77 -26.66
CA PHE A 431 9.58 -21.56 -25.68
C PHE A 431 8.53 -20.61 -26.24
N LYS A 432 7.25 -20.92 -26.09
CA LYS A 432 6.15 -20.08 -26.58
C LYS A 432 5.49 -19.32 -25.42
N PHE A 433 5.97 -18.11 -25.17
CA PHE A 433 5.45 -17.23 -24.12
C PHE A 433 4.15 -16.55 -24.55
N VAL A 434 3.12 -16.63 -23.71
CA VAL A 434 1.85 -15.91 -23.86
C VAL A 434 1.66 -14.93 -22.69
N LYS A 435 0.47 -14.31 -22.58
CA LYS A 435 0.20 -13.19 -21.66
C LYS A 435 0.59 -13.45 -20.20
N VAL A 436 0.42 -14.68 -19.70
CA VAL A 436 0.70 -15.08 -18.31
C VAL A 436 1.34 -16.46 -18.16
N ALA A 437 1.66 -17.15 -19.27
CA ALA A 437 2.11 -18.53 -19.22
C ALA A 437 3.01 -18.93 -20.40
N CYS A 438 3.66 -20.08 -20.27
CA CYS A 438 4.26 -20.85 -21.34
C CYS A 438 3.81 -22.31 -21.19
N ASN A 439 3.04 -22.78 -22.17
CA ASN A 439 2.46 -24.14 -22.17
C ASN A 439 3.11 -25.06 -23.21
N VAL A 440 3.94 -24.49 -24.08
CA VAL A 440 4.59 -25.20 -25.19
C VAL A 440 6.06 -24.83 -25.24
N ALA A 441 6.92 -25.83 -25.17
CA ALA A 441 8.34 -25.71 -25.47
C ALA A 441 8.83 -27.01 -26.13
N HIS A 442 9.78 -26.90 -27.05
CA HIS A 442 10.37 -28.04 -27.75
C HIS A 442 11.78 -27.71 -28.23
N PRO A 443 12.65 -28.71 -28.48
CA PRO A 443 13.94 -28.48 -29.12
C PRO A 443 13.76 -27.74 -30.46
N VAL A 444 14.71 -26.85 -30.79
CA VAL A 444 14.72 -26.18 -32.10
C VAL A 444 14.75 -27.24 -33.21
N GLY A 445 13.90 -27.08 -34.24
CA GLY A 445 13.75 -28.04 -35.35
C GLY A 445 12.73 -29.16 -35.11
N GLN A 446 12.10 -29.23 -33.93
CA GLN A 446 10.97 -30.11 -33.66
C GLN A 446 9.66 -29.32 -33.54
N SER A 447 8.51 -30.01 -33.65
CA SER A 447 7.18 -29.38 -33.54
C SER A 447 6.32 -29.96 -32.40
N LYS A 448 6.76 -31.05 -31.77
CA LYS A 448 6.04 -31.71 -30.69
C LYS A 448 6.36 -31.05 -29.36
N ASN A 449 5.33 -30.59 -28.63
CA ASN A 449 5.47 -30.05 -27.28
C ASN A 449 6.11 -31.07 -26.34
N GLN A 450 7.22 -30.68 -25.72
CA GLN A 450 8.01 -31.47 -24.77
C GLN A 450 8.25 -30.72 -23.45
N LEU A 451 7.60 -29.57 -23.24
CA LEU A 451 7.69 -28.81 -22.00
C LEU A 451 7.35 -29.66 -20.75
N PRO A 452 6.29 -30.50 -20.75
CA PRO A 452 5.99 -31.32 -19.58
C PRO A 452 7.10 -32.31 -19.22
N ASP A 453 7.75 -32.89 -20.23
CA ASP A 453 8.83 -33.85 -20.04
C ASP A 453 10.10 -33.14 -19.56
N LEU A 454 10.36 -31.92 -20.03
CA LEU A 454 11.44 -31.06 -19.58
C LEU A 454 11.27 -30.68 -18.09
N LEU A 455 10.10 -30.19 -17.70
CA LEU A 455 9.83 -29.79 -16.32
C LEU A 455 9.90 -30.97 -15.34
N ARG A 456 9.43 -32.16 -15.77
CA ARG A 456 9.58 -33.39 -14.98
C ARG A 456 11.02 -33.89 -14.89
N ARG A 457 11.83 -33.61 -15.91
CA ARG A 457 13.27 -33.91 -15.87
C ARG A 457 13.99 -33.05 -14.84
N TRP A 458 13.59 -31.78 -14.69
CA TRP A 458 14.18 -30.87 -13.71
C TRP A 458 13.68 -31.08 -12.28
N PHE A 459 12.36 -31.24 -12.08
CA PHE A 459 11.76 -31.23 -10.74
C PHE A 459 11.14 -32.56 -10.31
N GLY A 460 11.29 -33.61 -11.12
CA GLY A 460 10.72 -34.92 -10.85
C GLY A 460 9.24 -35.05 -11.23
N LYS A 461 8.65 -36.20 -10.87
CA LYS A 461 7.28 -36.59 -11.26
C LYS A 461 6.19 -35.64 -10.74
N ASP A 462 6.48 -34.94 -9.63
CA ASP A 462 5.53 -34.09 -8.91
C ASP A 462 5.57 -32.62 -9.39
N ALA A 463 6.35 -32.32 -10.44
CA ALA A 463 6.49 -30.98 -10.99
C ALA A 463 5.14 -30.26 -11.20
N GLY A 464 4.90 -29.20 -10.44
CA GLY A 464 3.73 -28.34 -10.55
C GLY A 464 2.46 -28.85 -9.88
N LEU A 465 2.51 -29.97 -9.14
CA LEU A 465 1.41 -30.46 -8.31
C LEU A 465 1.14 -29.54 -7.10
N PRO A 466 -0.10 -29.53 -6.54
CA PRO A 466 -0.39 -28.77 -5.32
C PRO A 466 0.57 -29.14 -4.19
N GLY A 467 1.12 -28.14 -3.50
CA GLY A 467 2.13 -28.30 -2.44
C GLY A 467 3.59 -28.23 -2.93
N THR A 468 3.83 -28.07 -4.22
CA THR A 468 5.19 -27.84 -4.77
C THR A 468 5.44 -26.36 -5.06
N ASP A 469 6.68 -25.89 -4.86
CA ASP A 469 7.09 -24.50 -5.12
C ASP A 469 8.28 -24.40 -6.07
N PHE A 470 8.18 -25.10 -7.21
CA PHE A 470 9.24 -25.13 -8.20
C PHE A 470 9.22 -23.89 -9.10
N HIS A 471 10.41 -23.38 -9.39
CA HIS A 471 10.62 -22.17 -10.17
C HIS A 471 11.70 -22.37 -11.22
N VAL A 472 11.55 -21.67 -12.35
CA VAL A 472 12.49 -21.67 -13.47
C VAL A 472 12.88 -20.22 -13.75
N ARG A 473 14.18 -19.93 -13.76
CA ARG A 473 14.69 -18.58 -14.07
C ARG A 473 15.09 -18.49 -15.53
N PHE A 474 14.76 -17.37 -16.16
CA PHE A 474 15.16 -17.00 -17.51
C PHE A 474 16.01 -15.75 -17.46
N ASP A 475 17.19 -15.80 -18.09
CA ASP A 475 18.17 -14.72 -18.08
C ASP A 475 18.55 -14.37 -19.53
N MET A 476 18.58 -13.08 -19.86
CA MET A 476 19.07 -12.58 -21.15
C MET A 476 20.55 -12.22 -21.00
N GLU A 477 21.42 -12.97 -21.67
CA GLU A 477 22.86 -12.74 -21.70
C GLU A 477 23.32 -12.65 -23.16
N ASP A 478 24.05 -11.58 -23.51
CA ASP A 478 24.62 -11.36 -24.84
C ASP A 478 23.62 -11.50 -26.01
N GLY A 479 22.36 -11.12 -25.78
CA GLY A 479 21.29 -11.20 -26.78
C GLY A 479 20.68 -12.60 -26.96
N SER A 480 21.03 -13.55 -26.09
CA SER A 480 20.47 -14.91 -26.05
C SER A 480 19.79 -15.20 -24.72
N TRP A 481 18.63 -15.85 -24.76
CA TRP A 481 17.93 -16.29 -23.54
C TRP A 481 18.52 -17.60 -23.03
N ARG A 482 18.74 -17.68 -21.73
CA ARG A 482 19.08 -18.91 -20.99
C ARG A 482 17.97 -19.25 -20.01
N VAL A 483 17.85 -20.52 -19.67
CA VAL A 483 16.88 -21.02 -18.70
C VAL A 483 17.51 -22.04 -17.77
N GLU A 484 17.21 -21.95 -16.47
CA GLU A 484 17.64 -22.93 -15.49
C GLU A 484 16.60 -23.16 -14.38
N PRO A 485 16.55 -24.37 -13.79
CA PRO A 485 15.76 -24.62 -12.60
C PRO A 485 16.37 -23.92 -11.38
N VAL A 486 15.53 -23.35 -10.52
CA VAL A 486 15.96 -22.74 -9.25
C VAL A 486 16.00 -23.84 -8.18
N GLU A 487 17.16 -24.11 -7.58
CA GLU A 487 17.28 -25.10 -6.50
C GLU A 487 16.55 -24.62 -5.24
N ALA A 488 15.63 -25.43 -4.73
CA ALA A 488 14.97 -25.20 -3.45
C ALA A 488 15.82 -25.76 -2.30
N SER A 489 16.14 -24.95 -1.30
CA SER A 489 16.64 -25.40 -0.01
C SER A 489 15.60 -26.34 0.62
N VAL A 490 15.94 -27.61 0.75
CA VAL A 490 15.09 -28.61 1.38
C VAL A 490 15.03 -28.33 2.89
N VAL A 491 13.90 -27.81 3.37
CA VAL A 491 13.54 -27.89 4.79
C VAL A 491 12.64 -29.11 4.94
N SER A 492 13.17 -30.16 5.54
CA SER A 492 12.41 -31.34 5.96
C SER A 492 11.66 -31.01 7.25
N GLU A 493 10.33 -30.88 7.18
CA GLU A 493 9.48 -30.83 8.36
C GLU A 493 9.05 -32.26 8.73
N GLU A 494 9.57 -32.74 9.86
CA GLU A 494 8.95 -33.80 10.65
C GLU A 494 7.67 -33.24 11.28
N SER A 495 6.54 -33.90 11.02
CA SER A 495 5.24 -33.56 11.62
C SER A 495 5.17 -34.06 13.08
N PRO A 496 4.75 -33.24 14.05
CA PRO A 496 4.24 -33.74 15.32
C PRO A 496 2.74 -34.00 15.22
N GLU A 497 2.36 -35.20 15.65
CA GLU A 497 0.99 -35.68 15.80
C GLU A 497 0.10 -34.69 16.57
N THR A 498 -1.05 -34.33 15.99
CA THR A 498 -2.10 -33.61 16.72
C THR A 498 -3.20 -34.60 17.10
N GLN A 499 -3.49 -34.64 18.40
CA GLN A 499 -4.47 -35.51 19.02
C GLN A 499 -5.88 -35.25 18.46
N GLU A 500 -6.46 -36.31 17.90
CA GLU A 500 -7.90 -36.45 17.71
C GLU A 500 -8.60 -36.39 19.07
N THR A 501 -9.61 -35.53 19.21
CA THR A 501 -10.98 -35.94 19.57
C THR A 501 -11.89 -34.70 19.66
N ALA A 502 -12.90 -34.66 18.76
CA ALA A 502 -14.14 -33.85 18.74
C ALA A 502 -14.51 -33.30 17.33
N ALA A 503 -13.75 -33.62 16.28
CA ALA A 503 -13.88 -33.04 14.94
C ALA A 503 -14.71 -33.86 13.94
N GLN A 504 -15.82 -34.49 14.34
CA GLN A 504 -16.60 -35.36 13.42
C GLN A 504 -17.82 -34.71 12.72
N GLY A 505 -18.09 -33.41 12.91
CA GLY A 505 -19.21 -32.74 12.21
C GLY A 505 -18.83 -31.60 11.26
N PHE A 506 -17.74 -30.87 11.54
CA PHE A 506 -17.48 -29.57 10.91
C PHE A 506 -16.72 -29.64 9.57
N GLY A 507 -15.86 -30.65 9.38
CA GLY A 507 -15.05 -30.78 8.15
C GLY A 507 -15.87 -31.02 6.87
N ALA A 508 -17.13 -31.45 6.98
CA ALA A 508 -17.97 -31.78 5.84
C ALA A 508 -18.64 -30.57 5.17
N MET A 509 -18.85 -29.46 5.90
CA MET A 509 -19.51 -28.25 5.38
C MET A 509 -18.53 -27.15 4.94
N LEU A 510 -17.29 -27.22 5.39
CA LEU A 510 -16.27 -26.21 5.13
C LEU A 510 -15.62 -26.45 3.76
N GLN A 511 -15.76 -25.49 2.85
CA GLN A 511 -15.09 -25.52 1.56
C GLN A 511 -13.82 -24.65 1.63
N PRO A 512 -12.60 -25.22 1.52
CA PRO A 512 -11.36 -24.46 1.62
C PRO A 512 -11.21 -23.38 0.54
N SER A 513 -11.89 -23.54 -0.60
CA SER A 513 -11.93 -22.54 -1.66
C SER A 513 -13.20 -22.67 -2.49
N ILE A 514 -13.75 -21.54 -2.95
CA ILE A 514 -14.94 -21.47 -3.80
C ILE A 514 -14.73 -20.53 -5.00
N ALA A 515 -15.53 -20.71 -6.05
CA ALA A 515 -15.55 -19.78 -7.19
C ALA A 515 -15.92 -18.35 -6.74
N ASN A 516 -15.30 -17.33 -7.34
CA ASN A 516 -15.55 -15.93 -6.99
C ASN A 516 -17.03 -15.52 -7.15
N SER A 517 -17.78 -16.16 -8.06
CA SER A 517 -19.22 -15.93 -8.25
C SER A 517 -20.11 -16.44 -7.10
N ALA A 518 -19.60 -17.34 -6.26
CA ALA A 518 -20.32 -17.89 -5.11
C ALA A 518 -20.11 -17.06 -3.83
N LYS A 519 -19.02 -16.29 -3.75
CA LYS A 519 -18.68 -15.42 -2.62
C LYS A 519 -19.77 -14.38 -2.38
N PHE A 520 -20.31 -14.34 -1.17
CA PHE A 520 -21.40 -13.44 -0.74
C PHE A 520 -22.68 -13.53 -1.59
N THR A 521 -22.81 -14.59 -2.38
CA THR A 521 -24.03 -14.91 -3.14
C THR A 521 -24.70 -16.14 -2.54
N THR A 522 -23.93 -17.21 -2.34
CA THR A 522 -24.38 -18.44 -1.65
C THR A 522 -23.54 -18.78 -0.43
N HIS A 523 -22.30 -18.27 -0.34
CA HIS A 523 -21.37 -18.61 0.74
C HIS A 523 -20.82 -17.37 1.45
N VAL A 524 -20.44 -17.54 2.72
CA VAL A 524 -19.69 -16.55 3.53
C VAL A 524 -18.36 -17.14 4.01
N PRO A 525 -17.32 -16.30 4.25
CA PRO A 525 -16.07 -16.77 4.82
C PRO A 525 -16.26 -17.20 6.28
N VAL A 526 -15.51 -18.21 6.71
CA VAL A 526 -15.53 -18.79 8.04
C VAL A 526 -14.21 -18.49 8.74
N TYR A 527 -14.30 -17.92 9.95
CA TYR A 527 -13.14 -17.61 10.80
C TYR A 527 -13.10 -18.52 12.04
N ASP A 528 -11.90 -18.90 12.46
CA ASP A 528 -11.64 -19.78 13.60
C ASP A 528 -11.57 -19.04 14.95
N LEU A 529 -12.66 -18.40 15.34
CA LEU A 529 -12.70 -17.68 16.62
C LEU A 529 -12.76 -18.63 17.83
N VAL A 530 -11.93 -18.37 18.84
CA VAL A 530 -12.02 -18.99 20.17
C VAL A 530 -12.57 -17.95 21.15
N ALA A 531 -13.91 -17.86 21.24
CA ALA A 531 -14.53 -17.08 22.30
C ALA A 531 -14.50 -17.90 23.61
N ALA A 532 -14.07 -17.31 24.73
CA ALA A 532 -14.21 -17.94 26.04
C ALA A 532 -15.54 -17.52 26.69
N ALA A 533 -16.17 -18.45 27.41
CA ALA A 533 -17.43 -18.19 28.12
C ALA A 533 -17.29 -17.42 29.45
N GLY A 534 -16.10 -16.98 29.83
CA GLY A 534 -15.92 -16.13 31.02
C GLY A 534 -15.88 -14.66 30.66
N THR A 535 -14.67 -14.11 30.70
CA THR A 535 -14.40 -12.69 30.47
C THR A 535 -14.02 -12.41 29.02
N PHE A 536 -12.90 -12.92 28.52
CA PHE A 536 -12.45 -12.74 27.14
C PHE A 536 -11.56 -13.93 26.75
N GLY A 537 -11.64 -14.39 25.49
CA GLY A 537 -10.86 -15.55 24.99
C GLY A 537 -9.34 -15.37 25.02
N GLU A 538 -8.60 -16.42 24.62
CA GLU A 538 -7.17 -16.28 24.35
C GLU A 538 -6.95 -15.27 23.20
N GLU A 539 -5.82 -14.59 23.27
CA GLU A 539 -5.46 -13.55 22.31
C GLU A 539 -4.96 -14.19 21.02
N GLY A 540 -5.52 -13.77 19.89
CA GLY A 540 -5.15 -14.31 18.58
C GLY A 540 -5.74 -13.53 17.42
N ILE A 541 -5.21 -13.80 16.24
CA ILE A 541 -5.71 -13.27 14.96
C ILE A 541 -6.55 -14.37 14.31
N PRO A 542 -7.85 -14.15 14.05
CA PRO A 542 -8.71 -15.14 13.43
C PRO A 542 -8.28 -15.38 11.99
N GLU A 543 -8.05 -16.63 11.61
CA GLU A 543 -7.71 -17.01 10.24
C GLU A 543 -8.98 -17.43 9.47
N GLU A 544 -9.03 -17.08 8.18
CA GLU A 544 -10.06 -17.60 7.29
C GLU A 544 -9.75 -19.08 7.01
N ILE A 545 -10.57 -19.96 7.58
CA ILE A 545 -10.39 -21.41 7.46
C ILE A 545 -11.18 -22.02 6.30
N GLY A 546 -12.03 -21.23 5.63
CA GLY A 546 -12.77 -21.65 4.45
C GLY A 546 -14.09 -20.89 4.28
N TRP A 547 -15.00 -21.48 3.50
CA TRP A 547 -16.30 -20.89 3.17
C TRP A 547 -17.42 -21.87 3.49
N VAL A 548 -18.56 -21.36 3.96
CA VAL A 548 -19.76 -22.15 4.26
C VAL A 548 -20.96 -21.62 3.47
N GLU A 549 -21.78 -22.53 2.96
CA GLU A 549 -23.04 -22.19 2.31
C GLU A 549 -24.08 -21.74 3.36
N VAL A 550 -24.82 -20.68 3.04
CA VAL A 550 -25.85 -20.14 3.93
C VAL A 550 -27.17 -20.07 3.18
N ALA A 551 -28.12 -20.90 3.61
CA ALA A 551 -29.48 -20.89 3.07
C ALA A 551 -30.37 -19.89 3.84
N GLY A 552 -31.37 -19.33 3.17
CA GLY A 552 -32.42 -18.51 3.83
C GLY A 552 -32.04 -17.05 4.12
N HIS A 553 -30.80 -16.62 3.87
CA HIS A 553 -30.37 -15.22 4.03
C HIS A 553 -29.94 -14.59 2.71
N LYS A 554 -30.25 -13.29 2.54
CA LYS A 554 -29.68 -12.50 1.45
C LYS A 554 -28.28 -12.05 1.84
N LEU A 555 -27.28 -12.76 1.35
CA LEU A 555 -25.87 -12.50 1.63
C LEU A 555 -25.42 -11.15 1.05
N LYS A 556 -24.53 -10.47 1.78
CA LYS A 556 -23.91 -9.22 1.38
C LYS A 556 -22.43 -9.23 1.77
N PRO A 557 -21.56 -8.46 1.06
CA PRO A 557 -20.20 -8.23 1.50
C PRO A 557 -20.16 -7.74 2.95
N GLY A 558 -19.27 -8.33 3.76
CA GLY A 558 -19.14 -8.06 5.19
C GLY A 558 -19.90 -9.01 6.12
N MET A 559 -20.73 -9.93 5.59
CA MET A 559 -21.24 -11.07 6.37
C MET A 559 -20.17 -12.15 6.48
N PHE A 560 -20.09 -12.82 7.63
CA PHE A 560 -19.12 -13.88 7.89
C PHE A 560 -19.70 -14.89 8.88
N ALA A 561 -19.14 -16.09 8.88
CA ALA A 561 -19.41 -17.10 9.88
C ALA A 561 -18.19 -17.26 10.80
N ALA A 562 -18.42 -17.62 12.05
CA ALA A 562 -17.34 -17.96 12.96
C ALA A 562 -17.76 -19.03 13.95
N ARG A 563 -16.80 -19.88 14.34
CA ARG A 563 -17.03 -20.84 15.41
C ARG A 563 -17.08 -20.12 16.76
N VAL A 564 -18.05 -20.45 17.60
CA VAL A 564 -18.19 -19.89 18.95
C VAL A 564 -18.06 -21.02 19.95
N VAL A 565 -17.06 -20.94 20.82
CA VAL A 565 -16.78 -21.91 21.87
C VAL A 565 -17.23 -21.34 23.21
N GLY A 566 -17.59 -22.20 24.17
CA GLY A 566 -17.99 -21.82 25.52
C GLY A 566 -19.51 -21.80 25.78
N GLU A 567 -19.88 -21.84 27.06
CA GLU A 567 -21.24 -22.10 27.53
C GLU A 567 -22.06 -20.86 27.95
N SER A 568 -21.45 -19.67 27.97
CA SER A 568 -22.10 -18.42 28.46
C SER A 568 -23.30 -17.94 27.63
N MET A 569 -23.43 -18.44 26.40
CA MET A 569 -24.51 -18.07 25.48
C MET A 569 -25.54 -19.20 25.29
N GLN A 570 -25.45 -20.26 26.08
CA GLN A 570 -26.45 -21.33 26.12
C GLN A 570 -27.78 -20.84 26.70
N PRO A 571 -28.92 -21.45 26.31
CA PRO A 571 -29.05 -22.53 25.33
C PRO A 571 -29.07 -22.04 23.87
N ARG A 572 -29.06 -20.73 23.63
CA ARG A 572 -29.27 -20.15 22.29
C ARG A 572 -28.08 -20.33 21.35
N ILE A 573 -26.85 -20.35 21.88
CA ILE A 573 -25.63 -20.65 21.14
C ILE A 573 -24.89 -21.75 21.92
N PRO A 574 -25.06 -23.03 21.54
CA PRO A 574 -24.29 -24.14 22.11
C PRO A 574 -22.78 -23.98 21.86
N SER A 575 -21.96 -24.49 22.77
CA SER A 575 -20.49 -24.47 22.60
C SER A 575 -20.08 -25.25 21.35
N GLY A 576 -19.20 -24.69 20.53
CA GLY A 576 -18.73 -25.26 19.27
C GLY A 576 -19.61 -24.96 18.05
N SER A 577 -20.68 -24.17 18.23
CA SER A 577 -21.58 -23.77 17.14
C SER A 577 -20.89 -22.87 16.12
N VAL A 578 -21.27 -22.98 14.85
CA VAL A 578 -20.91 -22.02 13.82
C VAL A 578 -22.01 -20.97 13.75
N CYS A 579 -21.66 -19.72 13.95
CA CYS A 579 -22.61 -18.61 14.02
C CYS A 579 -22.45 -17.69 12.82
N LEU A 580 -23.57 -17.29 12.23
CA LEU A 580 -23.62 -16.29 11.16
C LEU A 580 -23.71 -14.88 11.75
N PHE A 581 -22.86 -13.98 11.26
CA PHE A 581 -22.82 -12.58 11.64
C PHE A 581 -23.01 -11.67 10.42
N ARG A 582 -23.61 -10.51 10.68
CA ARG A 582 -23.68 -9.40 9.72
C ARG A 582 -23.04 -8.14 10.28
N PRO A 583 -22.63 -7.18 9.42
CA PRO A 583 -22.20 -5.87 9.88
C PRO A 583 -23.28 -5.22 10.75
N CYS A 584 -22.89 -4.61 11.87
CA CYS A 584 -23.85 -3.96 12.76
C CYS A 584 -24.56 -2.80 12.03
N PRO A 585 -25.92 -2.76 12.03
CA PRO A 585 -26.67 -1.66 11.45
C PRO A 585 -26.37 -0.32 12.15
N THR A 586 -26.45 0.79 11.42
CA THR A 586 -26.45 2.14 11.98
C THR A 586 -27.64 2.33 12.93
N GLY A 587 -27.37 2.61 14.21
CA GLY A 587 -28.39 2.78 15.25
C GLY A 587 -28.00 2.17 16.61
N SER A 588 -28.97 2.06 17.51
CA SER A 588 -28.75 1.49 18.85
C SER A 588 -28.38 0.00 18.78
N ARG A 589 -27.39 -0.40 19.59
CA ARG A 589 -26.95 -1.79 19.77
C ARG A 589 -27.63 -2.45 20.97
N GLN A 590 -28.50 -1.71 21.68
CA GLN A 590 -29.14 -2.15 22.91
C GLN A 590 -29.93 -3.46 22.72
N GLY A 591 -29.62 -4.46 23.55
CA GLY A 591 -30.27 -5.76 23.58
C GLY A 591 -29.86 -6.72 22.47
N ARG A 592 -28.97 -6.33 21.55
CA ARG A 592 -28.52 -7.18 20.44
C ARG A 592 -27.43 -8.16 20.88
N LEU A 593 -27.42 -9.33 20.26
CA LEU A 593 -26.32 -10.29 20.39
C LEU A 593 -25.23 -9.89 19.41
N VAL A 594 -24.04 -9.61 19.94
CA VAL A 594 -22.94 -9.04 19.16
C VAL A 594 -21.65 -9.81 19.39
N LEU A 595 -20.86 -9.93 18.33
CA LEU A 595 -19.45 -10.31 18.43
C LEU A 595 -18.64 -9.05 18.73
N VAL A 596 -17.91 -9.10 19.84
CA VAL A 596 -17.09 -8.00 20.35
C VAL A 596 -15.64 -8.44 20.38
N GLN A 597 -14.78 -7.57 19.88
CA GLN A 597 -13.33 -7.61 20.05
C GLN A 597 -12.95 -6.59 21.09
N LEU A 598 -12.16 -7.02 22.08
CA LEU A 598 -11.40 -6.10 22.92
C LEU A 598 -9.97 -6.05 22.40
N ASN A 599 -9.53 -4.86 22.00
CA ASN A 599 -8.16 -4.65 21.57
C ASN A 599 -7.26 -4.64 22.80
N THR A 600 -6.33 -5.59 22.87
CA THR A 600 -5.30 -5.67 23.91
C THR A 600 -4.02 -4.93 23.50
N HIS A 601 -3.92 -4.53 22.23
CA HIS A 601 -2.83 -3.76 21.62
C HIS A 601 -3.34 -2.47 20.98
N ALA A 602 -2.40 -1.59 20.61
CA ALA A 602 -2.71 -0.28 20.05
C ALA A 602 -3.34 -0.33 18.64
N ASP A 603 -3.27 -1.46 17.93
CA ASP A 603 -3.90 -1.67 16.61
C ASP A 603 -5.09 -2.65 16.69
N PRO A 604 -6.28 -2.27 16.16
CA PRO A 604 -7.43 -3.17 16.05
C PRO A 604 -7.25 -4.40 15.14
N GLU A 605 -6.21 -4.45 14.29
CA GLU A 605 -5.93 -5.54 13.34
C GLU A 605 -4.91 -6.59 13.87
N ASP A 606 -4.23 -6.32 15.00
CA ASP A 606 -3.27 -7.24 15.67
C ASP A 606 -3.95 -8.44 16.36
N GLY A 607 -5.21 -8.69 16.04
CA GLY A 607 -6.06 -9.63 16.75
C GLY A 607 -6.55 -9.03 18.06
N GLY A 608 -7.19 -9.85 18.87
CA GLY A 608 -7.70 -9.39 20.14
C GLY A 608 -8.39 -10.51 20.86
N ARG A 609 -9.08 -10.16 21.94
CA ARG A 609 -9.90 -11.15 22.63
C ARG A 609 -11.34 -11.01 22.21
N TYR A 610 -11.93 -12.12 21.79
CA TYR A 610 -13.27 -12.15 21.23
C TYR A 610 -14.28 -12.69 22.24
N THR A 611 -15.49 -12.10 22.25
CA THR A 611 -16.62 -12.62 23.00
C THR A 611 -17.93 -12.35 22.26
N VAL A 612 -18.90 -13.26 22.42
CA VAL A 612 -20.27 -13.04 21.96
C VAL A 612 -21.15 -12.82 23.19
N LYS A 613 -21.82 -11.67 23.26
CA LYS A 613 -22.65 -11.28 24.40
C LYS A 613 -23.84 -10.42 23.97
N ARG A 614 -24.83 -10.28 24.83
CA ARG A 614 -25.91 -9.29 24.66
C ARG A 614 -25.38 -7.91 25.07
N TYR A 615 -25.45 -6.95 24.17
CA TYR A 615 -24.98 -5.58 24.43
C TYR A 615 -26.02 -4.79 25.23
N HIS A 616 -25.64 -4.24 26.37
CA HIS A 616 -26.46 -3.33 27.17
C HIS A 616 -25.67 -2.04 27.44
N SER A 617 -26.29 -0.88 27.30
CA SER A 617 -25.71 0.42 27.61
C SER A 617 -26.71 1.28 28.39
N THR A 618 -26.21 2.02 29.37
CA THR A 618 -26.98 3.01 30.12
C THR A 618 -26.39 4.40 29.90
N LYS A 619 -27.25 5.41 29.67
CA LYS A 619 -26.84 6.81 29.56
C LYS A 619 -27.46 7.60 30.71
N ARG A 620 -26.66 8.36 31.47
CA ARG A 620 -27.18 9.35 32.43
C ARG A 620 -27.24 10.72 31.75
N ALA A 621 -28.34 11.43 31.94
CA ALA A 621 -28.48 12.82 31.53
C ALA A 621 -28.14 13.71 32.74
N ALA A 622 -27.20 14.64 32.57
CA ALA A 622 -26.94 15.73 33.50
C ALA A 622 -27.21 17.07 32.78
N ASP A 623 -27.79 18.03 33.50
CA ASP A 623 -28.50 19.21 32.98
C ASP A 623 -27.64 20.25 32.22
N ASP A 624 -26.39 19.96 31.85
CA ASP A 624 -25.65 20.76 30.83
C ASP A 624 -24.43 20.04 30.20
N SER A 625 -24.33 18.70 30.35
CA SER A 625 -23.36 17.88 29.60
C SER A 625 -23.79 16.42 29.59
N TRP A 626 -23.64 15.75 28.44
CA TRP A 626 -23.83 14.29 28.36
C TRP A 626 -22.61 13.61 28.98
N GLU A 627 -22.73 13.01 30.16
CA GLU A 627 -21.63 12.24 30.76
C GLU A 627 -22.04 10.87 31.30
N HIS A 628 -21.10 9.93 31.11
CA HIS A 628 -21.07 8.50 31.41
C HIS A 628 -22.07 7.59 30.65
N GLN A 629 -21.51 6.87 29.67
CA GLN A 629 -22.11 5.68 29.07
C GLN A 629 -21.44 4.43 29.67
N SER A 630 -22.14 3.70 30.54
CA SER A 630 -21.67 2.38 31.01
C SER A 630 -22.16 1.30 30.05
N ILE A 631 -21.25 0.43 29.59
CA ILE A 631 -21.55 -0.70 28.71
C ILE A 631 -21.42 -1.99 29.53
N GLU A 632 -22.39 -2.88 29.38
CA GLU A 632 -22.44 -4.19 30.01
C GLU A 632 -22.66 -5.26 28.93
N LEU A 633 -21.75 -6.24 28.85
CA LEU A 633 -21.86 -7.37 27.94
C LEU A 633 -22.45 -8.57 28.72
N GLN A 634 -23.74 -8.81 28.52
CA GLN A 634 -24.53 -9.76 29.31
C GLN A 634 -24.53 -11.17 28.68
N PRO A 635 -24.21 -12.23 29.44
CA PRO A 635 -24.40 -13.60 28.98
C PRO A 635 -25.89 -13.97 28.89
N LEU A 636 -26.20 -15.06 28.18
CA LEU A 636 -27.55 -15.64 28.18
C LEU A 636 -27.71 -16.73 29.24
N ASN A 637 -26.61 -17.40 29.59
CA ASN A 637 -26.57 -18.35 30.69
C ASN A 637 -26.37 -17.60 32.02
N PRO A 638 -27.33 -17.67 32.97
CA PRO A 638 -27.29 -16.95 34.23
C PRO A 638 -26.20 -17.43 35.21
N GLU A 639 -25.55 -18.57 34.95
CA GLU A 639 -24.41 -19.06 35.75
C GLU A 639 -23.13 -18.24 35.53
N TYR A 640 -23.10 -17.37 34.51
CA TYR A 640 -21.96 -16.53 34.17
C TYR A 640 -22.26 -15.06 34.50
N PRO A 641 -21.32 -14.32 35.11
CA PRO A 641 -21.53 -12.91 35.41
C PRO A 641 -21.44 -12.04 34.13
N PRO A 642 -22.14 -10.89 34.08
CA PRO A 642 -21.93 -9.89 33.05
C PRO A 642 -20.50 -9.32 33.06
N ILE A 643 -20.03 -8.87 31.90
CA ILE A 643 -18.77 -8.15 31.78
C ILE A 643 -19.08 -6.65 31.77
N GLU A 644 -18.69 -5.96 32.82
CA GLU A 644 -18.76 -4.50 32.88
C GLU A 644 -17.58 -3.91 32.11
N VAL A 645 -17.88 -2.97 31.21
CA VAL A 645 -16.90 -2.25 30.41
C VAL A 645 -16.88 -0.82 30.92
N ASP A 646 -15.78 -0.46 31.58
CA ASP A 646 -15.55 0.90 32.03
C ASP A 646 -15.17 1.83 30.87
N GLU A 647 -15.08 3.13 31.15
CA GLU A 647 -14.86 4.17 30.14
C GLU A 647 -13.48 4.09 29.45
N HIS A 648 -12.48 3.48 30.10
CA HIS A 648 -11.15 3.27 29.53
C HIS A 648 -11.14 2.05 28.61
N VAL A 649 -11.89 1.00 28.94
CA VAL A 649 -12.01 -0.21 28.11
C VAL A 649 -12.98 0.02 26.94
N ALA A 650 -13.94 0.94 27.08
CA ALA A 650 -14.92 1.26 26.04
C ALA A 650 -14.30 1.84 24.76
N SER A 651 -13.18 2.58 24.86
CA SER A 651 -12.47 3.09 23.68
C SER A 651 -11.79 1.98 22.88
N ASP A 652 -11.44 0.89 23.53
CA ASP A 652 -10.71 -0.25 22.94
C ASP A 652 -11.64 -1.40 22.54
N LEU A 653 -12.95 -1.23 22.76
CA LEU A 653 -13.99 -2.20 22.45
C LEU A 653 -14.56 -1.97 21.05
N ARG A 654 -14.38 -2.95 20.15
CA ARG A 654 -14.91 -2.93 18.79
C ARG A 654 -16.01 -3.97 18.63
N VAL A 655 -17.16 -3.55 18.10
CA VAL A 655 -18.24 -4.47 17.74
C VAL A 655 -18.07 -4.86 16.28
N LEU A 656 -17.80 -6.15 16.03
CA LEU A 656 -17.47 -6.67 14.70
C LEU A 656 -18.70 -7.12 13.91
N GLY A 657 -19.73 -7.63 14.59
CA GLY A 657 -20.93 -8.09 13.92
C GLY A 657 -22.10 -8.36 14.87
N GLU A 658 -23.31 -8.31 14.31
CA GLU A 658 -24.53 -8.75 14.98
C GLU A 658 -24.78 -10.22 14.64
N PHE A 659 -25.02 -11.04 15.66
CA PHE A 659 -25.38 -12.45 15.51
C PHE A 659 -26.77 -12.59 14.88
N LEU A 660 -26.89 -13.46 13.88
CA LEU A 660 -28.14 -13.79 13.20
C LEU A 660 -28.68 -15.15 13.64
N GLU A 661 -27.89 -16.20 13.42
CA GLU A 661 -28.30 -17.59 13.68
C GLU A 661 -27.10 -18.50 13.91
N VAL A 662 -27.37 -19.67 14.49
CA VAL A 662 -26.47 -20.82 14.45
C VAL A 662 -26.75 -21.56 13.14
N LEU A 663 -25.70 -21.85 12.38
CA LEU A 663 -25.78 -22.67 11.18
C LEU A 663 -25.84 -24.13 11.61
N ASP A 664 -26.93 -24.83 11.29
CA ASP A 664 -27.09 -26.24 11.62
C ASP A 664 -26.20 -27.11 10.73
N ALA A 665 -25.49 -28.07 11.35
CA ALA A 665 -24.69 -29.09 10.64
C ALA A 665 -25.54 -30.23 10.05
N SER A 666 -26.86 -30.12 10.11
CA SER A 666 -27.81 -31.10 9.58
C SER A 666 -28.51 -30.57 8.34
N LEU A 667 -27.81 -30.70 7.20
CA LEU A 667 -28.41 -30.83 5.87
C LEU A 667 -27.73 -31.98 5.14
#